data_AF-A0A2D6P6V7-F1
#
_entry.id   AF-A0A2D6P6V7-F1
#
_cell.length_a   1.000
_cell.length_b   1.000
_cell.length_c   1.000
_cell.angle_alpha   90.00
_cell.angle_beta   90.00
_cell.angle_gamma   90.00
#
_symmetry.space_group_name_H-M   'P 1'
#
loop_
_entity.id
_entity.type
_entity.pdbx_description
1 polymer ?
#
loop_
_entity_poly.entity_id
_entity_poly.type
_entity_poly.pdbx_seq_one_letter_code
_entity_poly.pdbx_strand_id
1 'polypeptide(L)'
;MIASKHIQNYFENMNKSTRQLSKLSNEAKKTGVDPQLESDIPIAASVAERVEAIMGSISPNIIGKGIPDRITELEKEYGFGDWRVALKLAEEISLERFCKFEDKISAINIGIRTGFAYITQGTVSAPLEGLIDIKLKNRKDGKKYLSMYFAGPIRGGGATASAVTVVITDYIRKVHNIEKYDPTDEEIKRFYTEVTDYYDRVERKQYKPTEEEMKFIISNLSVELNGDPTSRLTVSNFKGLDRVETDRIRGGMALLLTDCIPLKGAKVWKKLKEWGSDFNLEDWKWIEEFIELKKKIHSGQEIKSNTTKLRPNYSYISEIVAGRPIFTHPLKKGGFRLRYGRSRLTGHGSWAISPITMQICKDYLAIGTQLRVERPGKSTSLTSCDSIEGPIVKLKSGEVIKPKSEEEAKLISPDIEEILFLGDILISHGEFLENNHFLVPPGFCPEWWFNILKSKINNKNQFISENKLHESFFDTFLPPKISRELSIELSEKYKIPLHPELTFYWGELSKNQLITLAKYLYKGSTEPSLKRILELIGAEHKLINNKIEISPITLSNLKLNLSEEIINSNLNESETTLEFLNKHSKYIVEDLWGTAIGARMGRPEKAKMRDLKGSPNFLFPVGIEGGRMNNFIDVIKKGFVISDFPIINCEDCKQQTIYRKCEHCGSYNTKQRYIDPKTKIKYDEPPKDLRVRAFERRKYEISKLYKKTIENWNDEIPSLIKGVKNTKNKYRYAEHPLKGILRSKFSLRVNKDGTVRYDGTELGITHFKPKEIGLTVSKVKKLGYSFDWKGNEITSDEQLIEIFPQDIIIPDSDILGSEAASKVLQRVANFVDEELTRLYNKPAYYNVATKDDLIGQMVIGLAPHTSAGIAGRIIGFSKISALLAHPYWHAAQRRDLDGEETSIMLMLDAFLNFSRDFLPDQRGSRSMD
;
A
#
# COMPACT_ATOMS: atom_id res chain seq x y z
N MET A 1 7.84 7.56 -26.40
CA MET A 1 6.73 7.23 -25.49
C MET A 1 5.70 6.40 -26.24
N ILE A 2 5.36 5.21 -25.73
CA ILE A 2 4.43 4.24 -26.33
C ILE A 2 3.04 4.51 -25.74
N ALA A 3 2.41 5.64 -26.08
CA ALA A 3 1.06 5.97 -25.62
C ALA A 3 0.21 6.38 -26.82
N SER A 4 -1.05 5.95 -26.85
CA SER A 4 -1.99 6.39 -27.90
C SER A 4 -2.20 7.90 -27.82
N LYS A 5 -2.55 8.54 -28.95
CA LYS A 5 -2.80 10.00 -29.00
C LYS A 5 -3.84 10.44 -27.96
N HIS A 6 -4.85 9.60 -27.72
CA HIS A 6 -5.88 9.85 -26.73
C HIS A 6 -5.33 9.92 -25.29
N ILE A 7 -4.44 8.98 -24.92
CA ILE A 7 -3.77 8.97 -23.61
C ILE A 7 -2.77 10.12 -23.46
N GLN A 8 -2.08 10.50 -24.54
CA GLN A 8 -1.20 11.68 -24.53
C GLN A 8 -1.98 12.96 -24.22
N ASN A 9 -3.12 13.18 -24.90
CA ASN A 9 -4.01 14.31 -24.61
C ASN A 9 -4.50 14.29 -23.16
N TYR A 10 -4.80 13.12 -22.60
CA TYR A 10 -5.16 12.98 -21.19
C TYR A 10 -4.02 13.46 -20.27
N PHE A 11 -2.79 13.00 -20.47
CA PHE A 11 -1.64 13.44 -19.67
C PHE A 11 -1.33 14.93 -19.82
N GLU A 12 -1.47 15.49 -21.03
CA GLU A 12 -1.32 16.92 -21.26
C GLU A 12 -2.35 17.74 -20.46
N ASN A 13 -3.60 17.31 -20.44
CA ASN A 13 -4.66 17.94 -19.64
C ASN A 13 -4.40 17.85 -18.14
N MET A 14 -3.95 16.69 -17.65
CA MET A 14 -3.57 16.50 -16.25
C MET A 14 -2.41 17.43 -15.84
N ASN A 15 -1.37 17.51 -16.67
CA ASN A 15 -0.22 18.38 -16.44
C ASN A 15 -0.60 19.86 -16.49
N LYS A 16 -1.41 20.28 -17.47
CA LYS A 16 -1.94 21.64 -17.58
C LYS A 16 -2.72 22.05 -16.33
N SER A 17 -3.64 21.21 -15.87
CA SER A 17 -4.46 21.47 -14.69
C SER A 17 -3.60 21.57 -13.42
N THR A 18 -2.64 20.65 -13.26
CA THR A 18 -1.68 20.66 -12.13
C THR A 18 -0.87 21.96 -12.08
N ARG A 19 -0.34 22.41 -13.23
CA ARG A 19 0.47 23.64 -13.32
C ARG A 19 -0.36 24.91 -13.11
N GLN A 20 -1.62 24.93 -13.55
CA GLN A 20 -2.54 26.04 -13.29
C GLN A 20 -2.80 26.20 -11.79
N LEU A 21 -3.06 25.11 -11.08
CA LEU A 21 -3.26 25.12 -9.62
C LEU A 21 -2.00 25.55 -8.87
N SER A 22 -0.83 25.05 -9.28
CA SER A 22 0.45 25.48 -8.71
C SER A 22 0.71 26.98 -8.92
N LYS A 23 0.43 27.51 -10.12
CA LYS A 23 0.54 28.94 -10.42
C LYS A 23 -0.38 29.78 -9.53
N LEU A 24 -1.66 29.39 -9.40
CA LEU A 24 -2.63 30.08 -8.55
C LEU A 24 -2.16 30.12 -7.08
N SER A 25 -1.68 28.99 -6.56
CA SER A 25 -1.12 28.93 -5.20
C SER A 25 0.09 29.85 -5.02
N ASN A 26 1.03 29.84 -5.97
CA ASN A 26 2.21 30.72 -5.90
C ASN A 26 1.83 32.20 -5.96
N GLU A 27 0.81 32.56 -6.75
CA GLU A 27 0.27 33.93 -6.76
C GLU A 27 -0.41 34.33 -5.44
N ALA A 28 -1.06 33.38 -4.77
CA ALA A 28 -1.65 33.59 -3.45
C ALA A 28 -0.57 33.74 -2.37
N LYS A 29 0.43 32.85 -2.32
CA LYS A 29 1.50 32.86 -1.30
C LYS A 29 2.38 34.12 -1.31
N LYS A 30 2.43 34.85 -2.42
CA LYS A 30 3.08 36.18 -2.50
C LYS A 30 2.50 37.22 -1.53
N THR A 31 1.32 36.98 -0.95
CA THR A 31 0.82 37.83 0.15
C THR A 31 1.72 37.77 1.39
N GLY A 32 2.61 36.79 1.54
CA GLY A 32 3.58 36.69 2.64
C GLY A 32 2.97 36.28 3.98
N VAL A 33 1.75 35.76 3.95
CA VAL A 33 1.04 35.23 5.12
C VAL A 33 1.64 33.88 5.55
N ASP A 34 2.06 33.06 4.60
CA ASP A 34 2.63 31.75 4.84
C ASP A 34 4.14 31.79 5.12
N PRO A 35 4.73 30.72 5.68
CA PRO A 35 6.17 30.64 5.91
C PRO A 35 7.02 30.72 4.65
N GLN A 36 6.46 30.50 3.46
CA GLN A 36 7.15 30.51 2.18
C GLN A 36 6.33 31.29 1.15
N LEU A 37 7.01 31.96 0.22
CA LEU A 37 6.38 32.78 -0.83
C LEU A 37 5.92 31.98 -2.05
N GLU A 38 6.34 30.72 -2.13
CA GLU A 38 6.00 29.77 -3.19
C GLU A 38 5.64 28.41 -2.58
N SER A 39 5.00 27.55 -3.37
CA SER A 39 4.70 26.18 -3.00
C SER A 39 5.99 25.36 -2.81
N ASP A 40 6.10 24.70 -1.65
CA ASP A 40 7.21 23.79 -1.34
C ASP A 40 7.07 22.40 -2.00
N ILE A 41 6.02 22.20 -2.81
CA ILE A 41 5.73 20.95 -3.53
C ILE A 41 6.20 21.11 -4.98
N PRO A 42 7.38 20.56 -5.35
CA PRO A 42 7.84 20.55 -6.74
C PRO A 42 7.02 19.57 -7.58
N ILE A 43 6.79 19.92 -8.85
CA ILE A 43 6.14 19.05 -9.83
C ILE A 43 7.23 18.32 -10.62
N ALA A 44 7.12 17.00 -10.70
CA ALA A 44 8.04 16.15 -11.46
C ALA A 44 7.25 15.18 -12.35
N ALA A 45 7.66 15.06 -13.62
CA ALA A 45 7.03 14.18 -14.61
C ALA A 45 7.73 12.82 -14.74
N SER A 46 8.97 12.69 -14.26
CA SER A 46 9.81 11.49 -14.42
C SER A 46 10.47 11.05 -13.11
N VAL A 47 11.01 9.82 -13.07
CA VAL A 47 11.86 9.36 -11.96
C VAL A 47 13.07 10.29 -11.80
N ALA A 48 13.68 10.68 -12.91
CA ALA A 48 14.87 11.51 -12.95
C ALA A 48 14.63 12.89 -12.30
N GLU A 49 13.54 13.56 -12.68
CA GLU A 49 13.11 14.82 -12.05
C GLU A 49 12.76 14.65 -10.58
N ARG A 50 12.13 13.54 -10.17
CA ARG A 50 11.86 13.27 -8.75
C ARG A 50 13.13 13.10 -7.93
N VAL A 51 14.13 12.41 -8.47
CA VAL A 51 15.43 12.24 -7.82
C VAL A 51 16.09 13.60 -7.60
N GLU A 52 16.13 14.45 -8.62
CA GLU A 52 16.66 15.82 -8.50
C GLU A 52 15.86 16.64 -7.48
N ALA A 53 14.53 16.63 -7.55
CA ALA A 53 13.67 17.41 -6.66
C ALA A 53 13.79 16.99 -5.18
N ILE A 54 13.86 15.68 -4.91
CA ILE A 54 14.07 15.14 -3.57
C ILE A 54 15.44 15.54 -3.06
N MET A 55 16.50 15.32 -3.83
CA MET A 55 17.86 15.62 -3.39
C MET A 55 18.10 17.14 -3.29
N GLY A 56 17.42 17.93 -4.12
CA GLY A 56 17.41 19.40 -4.06
C GLY A 56 16.81 19.94 -2.76
N SER A 57 16.00 19.15 -2.05
CA SER A 57 15.49 19.54 -0.72
C SER A 57 16.56 19.57 0.36
N ILE A 58 17.64 18.80 0.20
CA ILE A 58 18.79 18.79 1.12
C ILE A 58 20.01 19.51 0.54
N SER A 59 20.14 19.57 -0.78
CA SER A 59 21.26 20.19 -1.48
C SER A 59 20.76 21.03 -2.66
N PRO A 60 20.27 22.27 -2.44
CA PRO A 60 19.66 23.09 -3.49
C PRO A 60 20.58 23.38 -4.69
N ASN A 61 21.90 23.33 -4.49
CA ASN A 61 22.92 23.55 -5.52
C ASN A 61 22.88 22.53 -6.67
N ILE A 62 22.25 21.36 -6.49
CA ILE A 62 22.15 20.33 -7.53
C ILE A 62 21.02 20.58 -8.53
N ILE A 63 20.05 21.44 -8.19
CA ILE A 63 18.86 21.68 -9.02
C ILE A 63 19.27 22.36 -10.32
N GLY A 64 18.79 21.84 -11.46
CA GLY A 64 19.03 22.40 -12.78
C GLY A 64 20.48 22.20 -13.26
N LYS A 65 21.18 21.19 -12.74
CA LYS A 65 22.58 20.88 -13.12
C LYS A 65 22.71 19.77 -14.16
N GLY A 66 21.61 19.28 -14.72
CA GLY A 66 21.62 18.22 -15.74
C GLY A 66 21.59 16.80 -15.17
N ILE A 67 21.27 16.63 -13.89
CA ILE A 67 21.07 15.31 -13.28
C ILE A 67 19.98 14.50 -14.00
N PRO A 68 18.80 15.07 -14.34
CA PRO A 68 17.76 14.30 -15.00
C PRO A 68 18.16 13.77 -16.39
N ASP A 69 18.87 14.60 -17.16
CA ASP A 69 19.38 14.22 -18.49
C ASP A 69 20.40 13.09 -18.37
N ARG A 70 21.32 13.19 -17.40
CA ARG A 70 22.30 12.13 -17.15
C ARG A 70 21.66 10.81 -16.76
N ILE A 71 20.65 10.82 -15.91
CA ILE A 71 19.90 9.60 -15.56
C ILE A 71 19.34 8.97 -16.83
N THR A 72 18.73 9.77 -17.71
CA THR A 72 18.16 9.29 -18.98
C THR A 72 19.22 8.67 -19.89
N GLU A 73 20.42 9.24 -19.95
CA GLU A 73 21.55 8.66 -20.69
C GLU A 73 21.99 7.31 -20.11
N LEU A 74 22.18 7.25 -18.80
CA LEU A 74 22.58 6.02 -18.11
C LEU A 74 21.50 4.93 -18.22
N GLU A 75 20.22 5.30 -18.22
CA GLU A 75 19.11 4.36 -18.44
C GLU A 75 19.08 3.79 -19.87
N LYS A 76 19.55 4.54 -20.88
CA LYS A 76 19.73 3.99 -22.24
C LYS A 76 20.87 2.98 -22.31
N GLU A 77 21.90 3.15 -21.48
CA GLU A 77 23.06 2.26 -21.43
C GLU A 77 22.77 0.98 -20.63
N TYR A 78 22.24 1.12 -19.41
CA TYR A 78 22.09 0.00 -18.47
C TYR A 78 20.65 -0.52 -18.32
N GLY A 79 19.66 0.29 -18.71
CA GLY A 79 18.24 0.02 -18.49
C GLY A 79 17.62 0.79 -17.32
N PHE A 80 16.31 1.06 -17.43
CA PHE A 80 15.52 1.73 -16.39
C PHE A 80 15.55 0.96 -15.07
N GLY A 81 15.87 1.66 -13.98
CA GLY A 81 15.90 1.09 -12.62
C GLY A 81 17.09 0.18 -12.31
N ASP A 82 18.08 0.05 -13.20
CA ASP A 82 19.29 -0.75 -12.96
C ASP A 82 20.21 -0.12 -11.90
N TRP A 83 20.81 -0.93 -11.03
CA TRP A 83 21.67 -0.44 -9.95
C TRP A 83 22.97 0.20 -10.46
N ARG A 84 23.43 -0.13 -11.66
CA ARG A 84 24.61 0.49 -12.28
C ARG A 84 24.40 1.97 -12.57
N VAL A 85 23.17 2.38 -12.92
CA VAL A 85 22.80 3.80 -13.03
C VAL A 85 22.99 4.51 -11.68
N ALA A 86 22.54 3.89 -10.58
CA ALA A 86 22.70 4.44 -9.24
C ALA A 86 24.17 4.59 -8.83
N LEU A 87 25.01 3.59 -9.17
CA LEU A 87 26.45 3.60 -8.87
C LEU A 87 27.17 4.71 -9.64
N LYS A 88 26.93 4.82 -10.95
CA LYS A 88 27.52 5.87 -11.79
C LYS A 88 27.05 7.26 -11.39
N LEU A 89 25.76 7.43 -11.11
CA LEU A 89 25.23 8.70 -10.65
C LEU A 89 25.87 9.13 -9.31
N ALA A 90 25.99 8.19 -8.37
CA ALA A 90 26.64 8.45 -7.09
C ALA A 90 28.13 8.79 -7.25
N GLU A 91 28.84 8.10 -8.14
CA GLU A 91 30.25 8.36 -8.48
C GLU A 91 30.42 9.79 -9.00
N GLU A 92 29.69 10.15 -10.05
CA GLU A 92 29.82 11.43 -10.75
C GLU A 92 29.50 12.61 -9.83
N ILE A 93 28.48 12.49 -8.98
CA ILE A 93 28.12 13.52 -7.99
C ILE A 93 29.17 13.61 -6.89
N SER A 94 29.66 12.46 -6.38
CA SER A 94 30.69 12.44 -5.33
C SER A 94 32.03 13.01 -5.79
N LEU A 95 32.29 12.97 -7.10
CA LEU A 95 33.45 13.57 -7.75
C LEU A 95 33.21 15.04 -8.18
N GLU A 96 32.08 15.63 -7.77
CA GLU A 96 31.70 17.01 -8.05
C GLU A 96 31.58 17.36 -9.54
N ARG A 97 31.22 16.39 -10.41
CA ARG A 97 31.10 16.65 -11.86
C ARG A 97 29.97 17.62 -12.22
N PHE A 98 28.91 17.69 -11.40
CA PHE A 98 27.74 18.53 -11.63
C PHE A 98 27.79 19.88 -10.90
N CYS A 99 28.28 19.89 -9.67
CA CYS A 99 28.35 21.07 -8.82
C CYS A 99 29.36 20.89 -7.69
N LYS A 100 29.79 22.02 -7.10
CA LYS A 100 30.69 22.06 -5.94
C LYS A 100 29.92 21.97 -4.62
N PHE A 101 30.53 21.30 -3.64
CA PHE A 101 30.02 21.16 -2.28
C PHE A 101 30.95 21.86 -1.28
N GLU A 102 30.49 22.01 -0.03
CA GLU A 102 31.29 22.66 1.02
C GLU A 102 32.59 21.88 1.32
N ASP A 103 32.51 20.56 1.23
CA ASP A 103 33.63 19.66 1.50
C ASP A 103 33.43 18.30 0.82
N LYS A 104 34.50 17.48 0.81
CA LYS A 104 34.52 16.17 0.17
C LYS A 104 33.52 15.17 0.79
N ILE A 105 33.32 15.18 2.12
CA ILE A 105 32.37 14.25 2.75
C ILE A 105 30.93 14.64 2.44
N SER A 106 30.63 15.93 2.30
CA SER A 106 29.35 16.44 1.82
C SER A 106 29.05 15.96 0.39
N ALA A 107 30.02 16.05 -0.54
CA ALA A 107 29.87 15.52 -1.89
C ALA A 107 29.60 14.00 -1.91
N ILE A 108 30.36 13.23 -1.12
CA ILE A 108 30.18 11.78 -0.96
C ILE A 108 28.78 11.45 -0.42
N ASN A 109 28.33 12.18 0.60
CA ASN A 109 27.03 11.99 1.24
C ASN A 109 25.87 12.23 0.26
N ILE A 110 25.91 13.35 -0.48
CA ILE A 110 24.91 13.66 -1.51
C ILE A 110 24.96 12.67 -2.66
N GLY A 111 26.14 12.26 -3.12
CA GLY A 111 26.28 11.25 -4.18
C GLY A 111 25.62 9.92 -3.82
N ILE A 112 25.96 9.37 -2.65
CA ILE A 112 25.40 8.08 -2.17
C ILE A 112 23.89 8.17 -2.00
N ARG A 113 23.37 9.26 -1.40
CA ARG A 113 21.93 9.46 -1.25
C ARG A 113 21.22 9.65 -2.58
N THR A 114 21.85 10.25 -3.58
CA THR A 114 21.26 10.40 -4.91
C THR A 114 21.14 9.03 -5.59
N GLY A 115 22.17 8.18 -5.49
CA GLY A 115 22.08 6.79 -5.93
C GLY A 115 20.96 6.03 -5.20
N PHE A 116 20.84 6.22 -3.89
CA PHE A 116 19.74 5.62 -3.10
C PHE A 116 18.36 6.15 -3.53
N ALA A 117 18.24 7.45 -3.80
CA ALA A 117 17.01 8.06 -4.32
C ALA A 117 16.62 7.46 -5.66
N TYR A 118 17.58 7.21 -6.56
CA TYR A 118 17.30 6.57 -7.84
C TYR A 118 16.81 5.12 -7.69
N ILE A 119 17.45 4.28 -6.87
CA ILE A 119 16.99 2.90 -6.60
C ILE A 119 15.58 2.90 -5.99
N THR A 120 15.29 3.90 -5.17
CA THR A 120 13.97 4.11 -4.59
C THR A 120 13.03 4.94 -5.49
N GLN A 121 13.38 5.13 -6.77
CA GLN A 121 12.60 5.81 -7.81
C GLN A 121 12.15 7.24 -7.45
N GLY A 122 12.84 7.87 -6.50
CA GLY A 122 12.50 9.18 -5.96
C GLY A 122 11.09 9.24 -5.36
N THR A 123 10.64 8.16 -4.70
CA THR A 123 9.27 8.08 -4.15
C THR A 123 9.21 8.09 -2.63
N VAL A 124 10.27 7.62 -1.97
CA VAL A 124 10.30 7.39 -0.52
C VAL A 124 11.21 8.41 0.16
N SER A 125 10.97 8.65 1.45
CA SER A 125 11.78 9.59 2.23
C SER A 125 13.08 8.99 2.78
N ALA A 126 13.33 7.70 2.59
CA ALA A 126 14.51 7.01 3.11
C ALA A 126 15.87 7.62 2.69
N PRO A 127 16.06 8.14 1.46
CA PRO A 127 17.28 8.88 1.11
C PRO A 127 17.47 10.20 1.88
N LEU A 128 16.39 10.81 2.35
CA LEU A 128 16.41 12.06 3.10
C LEU A 128 16.56 11.84 4.60
N GLU A 129 15.73 10.95 5.16
CA GLU A 129 15.56 10.76 6.60
C GLU A 129 15.89 9.36 7.09
N GLY A 130 16.05 8.39 6.20
CA GLY A 130 16.47 7.04 6.52
C GLY A 130 17.97 6.94 6.66
N LEU A 131 18.71 7.33 5.63
CA LEU A 131 20.15 7.57 5.69
C LEU A 131 20.37 9.04 6.06
N ILE A 132 20.69 9.32 7.31
CA ILE A 132 20.70 10.69 7.87
C ILE A 132 22.06 11.35 7.82
N ASP A 133 23.15 10.60 7.71
CA ASP A 133 24.50 11.13 7.57
C ASP A 133 25.50 10.06 7.09
N ILE A 134 26.64 10.51 6.55
CA ILE A 134 27.79 9.67 6.24
C ILE A 134 29.03 10.40 6.76
N LYS A 135 29.80 9.76 7.63
CA LYS A 135 30.98 10.36 8.26
C LYS A 135 32.25 9.58 8.02
N LEU A 136 33.37 10.28 8.05
CA LEU A 136 34.70 9.70 8.13
C LEU A 136 35.06 9.44 9.59
N LYS A 137 35.38 8.19 9.93
CA LYS A 137 35.86 7.77 11.25
C LYS A 137 37.24 7.14 11.16
N ASN A 138 37.91 7.04 12.30
CA ASN A 138 39.27 6.51 12.40
C ASN A 138 39.25 5.00 12.58
N ARG A 139 40.02 4.31 11.74
CA ARG A 139 40.43 2.91 11.94
C ARG A 139 41.44 2.83 13.09
N LYS A 140 41.67 1.62 13.59
CA LYS A 140 42.72 1.35 14.59
C LYS A 140 44.12 1.68 14.08
N ASP A 141 44.35 1.49 12.79
CA ASP A 141 45.62 1.83 12.11
C ASP A 141 45.76 3.33 11.78
N GLY A 142 44.83 4.18 12.24
CA GLY A 142 44.84 5.63 12.01
C GLY A 142 44.30 6.08 10.65
N LYS A 143 44.06 5.15 9.71
CA LYS A 143 43.43 5.48 8.42
C LYS A 143 41.93 5.79 8.59
N LYS A 144 41.28 6.26 7.53
CA LYS A 144 39.86 6.64 7.55
C LYS A 144 38.97 5.59 6.89
N TYR A 145 37.77 5.40 7.43
CA TYR A 145 36.71 4.59 6.84
C TYR A 145 35.36 5.33 6.84
N LEU A 146 34.38 4.87 6.05
CA LEU A 146 33.03 5.44 6.01
C LEU A 146 32.08 4.79 7.02
N SER A 147 31.33 5.64 7.74
CA SER A 147 30.28 5.25 8.69
C SER A 147 28.94 5.82 8.28
N MET A 148 27.94 4.94 8.09
CA MET A 148 26.62 5.30 7.60
C MET A 148 25.65 5.43 8.77
N TYR A 149 25.03 6.60 8.96
CA TYR A 149 24.08 6.83 10.04
C TYR A 149 22.66 6.62 9.53
N PHE A 150 21.99 5.58 10.05
CA PHE A 150 20.60 5.29 9.74
C PHE A 150 19.64 5.71 10.84
N ALA A 151 18.41 6.07 10.47
CA ALA A 151 17.30 6.33 11.38
C ALA A 151 16.08 5.46 11.01
N GLY A 152 15.07 5.42 11.89
CA GLY A 152 13.86 4.60 11.74
C GLY A 152 13.14 4.67 10.37
N PRO A 153 13.05 5.85 9.69
CA PRO A 153 12.43 5.97 8.37
C PRO A 153 13.08 5.13 7.27
N ILE A 154 14.28 4.57 7.48
CA ILE A 154 14.93 3.65 6.53
C ILE A 154 14.04 2.45 6.15
N ARG A 155 13.07 2.10 7.00
CA ARG A 155 12.03 1.10 6.70
C ARG A 155 11.27 1.41 5.41
N GLY A 156 10.96 2.68 5.15
CA GLY A 156 10.25 3.10 3.95
C GLY A 156 11.04 2.88 2.65
N GLY A 157 12.36 2.75 2.73
CA GLY A 157 13.21 2.47 1.57
C GLY A 157 13.03 1.06 1.00
N GLY A 158 12.50 0.13 1.81
CA GLY A 158 12.44 -1.29 1.47
C GLY A 158 13.79 -1.98 1.68
N ALA A 159 13.72 -3.24 2.13
CA ALA A 159 14.89 -4.00 2.57
C ALA A 159 15.98 -4.18 1.49
N THR A 160 15.57 -4.41 0.24
CA THR A 160 16.52 -4.58 -0.87
C THR A 160 17.23 -3.27 -1.20
N ALA A 161 16.50 -2.16 -1.34
CA ALA A 161 17.13 -0.88 -1.68
C ALA A 161 18.09 -0.42 -0.57
N SER A 162 17.69 -0.57 0.71
CA SER A 162 18.56 -0.26 1.85
C SER A 162 19.84 -1.10 1.88
N ALA A 163 19.77 -2.39 1.52
CA ALA A 163 20.97 -3.23 1.37
C ALA A 163 21.87 -2.77 0.20
N VAL A 164 21.28 -2.39 -0.94
CA VAL A 164 22.05 -1.90 -2.09
C VAL A 164 22.72 -0.54 -1.79
N THR A 165 22.15 0.29 -0.92
CA THR A 165 22.81 1.54 -0.48
C THR A 165 24.13 1.29 0.24
N VAL A 166 24.27 0.14 0.91
CA VAL A 166 25.56 -0.28 1.51
C VAL A 166 26.56 -0.65 0.41
N VAL A 167 26.10 -1.29 -0.67
CA VAL A 167 26.91 -1.59 -1.87
C VAL A 167 27.34 -0.30 -2.58
N ILE A 168 26.43 0.66 -2.76
CA ILE A 168 26.78 1.99 -3.32
C ILE A 168 27.88 2.63 -2.46
N THR A 169 27.74 2.58 -1.14
CA THR A 169 28.74 3.17 -0.23
C THR A 169 30.09 2.45 -0.33
N ASP A 170 30.11 1.12 -0.47
CA ASP A 170 31.33 0.35 -0.73
C ASP A 170 32.01 0.77 -2.05
N TYR A 171 31.22 0.99 -3.10
CA TYR A 171 31.74 1.46 -4.37
C TYR A 171 32.35 2.87 -4.25
N ILE A 172 31.62 3.81 -3.64
CA ILE A 172 32.09 5.19 -3.49
C ILE A 172 33.33 5.28 -2.59
N ARG A 173 33.46 4.46 -1.54
CA ARG A 173 34.72 4.44 -0.77
C ARG A 173 35.91 4.02 -1.65
N LYS A 174 35.74 3.08 -2.59
CA LYS A 174 36.81 2.61 -3.49
C LYS A 174 37.20 3.73 -4.45
N VAL A 175 36.22 4.41 -5.05
CA VAL A 175 36.43 5.59 -5.91
C VAL A 175 37.27 6.66 -5.20
N HIS A 176 37.04 6.87 -3.90
CA HIS A 176 37.74 7.89 -3.10
C HIS A 176 38.97 7.38 -2.35
N ASN A 177 39.40 6.13 -2.59
CA ASN A 177 40.52 5.47 -1.90
C ASN A 177 40.40 5.49 -0.37
N ILE A 178 39.19 5.26 0.14
CA ILE A 178 38.87 5.15 1.56
C ILE A 178 38.88 3.66 1.97
N GLU A 179 39.49 3.38 3.12
CA GLU A 179 39.72 2.03 3.62
C GLU A 179 38.42 1.34 4.08
N LYS A 180 38.48 0.01 4.20
CA LYS A 180 37.38 -0.81 4.74
C LYS A 180 37.12 -0.48 6.21
N TYR A 181 35.94 -0.81 6.73
CA TYR A 181 35.69 -0.82 8.17
C TYR A 181 36.48 -1.96 8.86
N ASP A 182 37.02 -1.71 10.05
CA ASP A 182 37.81 -2.64 10.86
C ASP A 182 37.13 -2.91 12.23
N PRO A 183 36.04 -3.71 12.26
CA PRO A 183 35.29 -3.95 13.49
C PRO A 183 36.14 -4.64 14.56
N THR A 184 35.98 -4.25 15.82
CA THR A 184 36.53 -4.98 16.97
C THR A 184 35.61 -6.10 17.41
N ASP A 185 36.14 -7.09 18.14
CA ASP A 185 35.32 -8.14 18.74
C ASP A 185 34.24 -7.57 19.68
N GLU A 186 34.54 -6.50 20.42
CA GLU A 186 33.56 -5.82 21.28
C GLU A 186 32.46 -5.13 20.47
N GLU A 187 32.81 -4.51 19.34
CA GLU A 187 31.83 -3.91 18.43
C GLU A 187 30.92 -4.98 17.84
N ILE A 188 31.47 -6.12 17.38
CA ILE A 188 30.68 -7.24 16.86
C ILE A 188 29.68 -7.73 17.91
N LYS A 189 30.15 -7.96 19.15
CA LYS A 189 29.28 -8.37 20.25
C LYS A 189 28.24 -7.30 20.59
N ARG A 190 28.61 -6.02 20.51
CA ARG A 190 27.67 -4.90 20.66
C ARG A 190 26.59 -4.94 19.59
N PHE A 191 26.92 -5.10 18.31
CA PHE A 191 25.95 -5.19 17.24
C PHE A 191 24.98 -6.36 17.42
N TYR A 192 25.47 -7.56 17.75
CA TYR A 192 24.61 -8.71 18.02
C TYR A 192 23.68 -8.48 19.21
N THR A 193 24.22 -7.97 20.32
CA THR A 193 23.44 -7.61 21.52
C THR A 193 22.33 -6.63 21.19
N GLU A 194 22.66 -5.57 20.44
CA GLU A 194 21.74 -4.50 20.09
C GLU A 194 20.65 -4.96 19.11
N VAL A 195 20.98 -5.80 18.13
CA VAL A 195 20.02 -6.43 17.22
C VAL A 195 19.07 -7.37 17.97
N THR A 196 19.59 -8.14 18.91
CA THR A 196 18.79 -9.05 19.76
C THR A 196 17.84 -8.26 20.66
N ASP A 197 18.35 -7.24 21.36
CA ASP A 197 17.53 -6.35 22.18
C ASP A 197 16.45 -5.64 21.34
N TYR A 198 16.80 -5.18 20.14
CA TYR A 198 15.83 -4.55 19.25
C TYR A 198 14.74 -5.55 18.85
N TYR A 199 15.09 -6.76 18.44
CA TYR A 199 14.14 -7.78 18.02
C TYR A 199 13.21 -8.21 19.17
N ASP A 200 13.77 -8.47 20.36
CA ASP A 200 13.04 -9.05 21.47
C ASP A 200 12.25 -8.00 22.27
N ARG A 201 12.73 -6.75 22.35
CA ARG A 201 12.19 -5.72 23.26
C ARG A 201 11.63 -4.48 22.57
N VAL A 202 11.88 -4.28 21.28
CA VAL A 202 11.42 -3.10 20.53
C VAL A 202 10.44 -3.49 19.43
N GLU A 203 10.91 -4.27 18.46
CA GLU A 203 10.10 -4.67 17.31
C GLU A 203 10.65 -5.95 16.67
N ARG A 204 9.82 -6.99 16.60
CA ARG A 204 10.16 -8.23 15.89
C ARG A 204 10.23 -7.98 14.40
N LYS A 205 11.27 -8.54 13.77
CA LYS A 205 11.53 -8.45 12.33
C LYS A 205 11.30 -9.79 11.64
N GLN A 206 11.33 -9.81 10.31
CA GLN A 206 11.10 -11.04 9.55
C GLN A 206 12.24 -12.03 9.73
N TYR A 207 13.44 -11.52 9.98
CA TYR A 207 14.63 -12.34 10.18
C TYR A 207 15.38 -11.92 11.45
N LYS A 208 15.65 -12.90 12.33
CA LYS A 208 16.56 -12.76 13.48
C LYS A 208 17.84 -13.53 13.14
N PRO A 209 18.95 -12.87 12.82
CA PRO A 209 20.20 -13.57 12.60
C PRO A 209 20.72 -14.21 13.89
N THR A 210 21.43 -15.32 13.77
CA THR A 210 22.14 -15.94 14.89
C THR A 210 23.41 -15.15 15.23
N GLU A 211 24.03 -15.44 16.39
CA GLU A 211 25.31 -14.82 16.76
C GLU A 211 26.42 -15.10 15.73
N GLU A 212 26.48 -16.35 15.23
CA GLU A 212 27.44 -16.78 14.22
C GLU A 212 27.22 -16.04 12.89
N GLU A 213 25.96 -15.91 12.46
CA GLU A 213 25.60 -15.13 11.27
C GLU A 213 25.98 -13.66 11.43
N MET A 214 25.73 -13.05 12.58
CA MET A 214 26.08 -11.65 12.86
C MET A 214 27.59 -11.44 12.83
N LYS A 215 28.35 -12.32 13.48
CA LYS A 215 29.80 -12.27 13.46
C LYS A 215 30.35 -12.37 12.05
N PHE A 216 29.79 -13.26 11.23
CA PHE A 216 30.19 -13.42 9.83
C PHE A 216 29.90 -12.17 9.00
N ILE A 217 28.68 -11.63 9.11
CA ILE A 217 28.27 -10.44 8.35
C ILE A 217 29.14 -9.24 8.74
N ILE A 218 29.24 -8.91 10.03
CA ILE A 218 29.89 -7.68 10.47
C ILE A 218 31.38 -7.70 10.15
N SER A 219 32.04 -8.85 10.33
CA SER A 219 33.46 -9.03 9.99
C SER A 219 33.77 -8.79 8.50
N ASN A 220 32.77 -8.97 7.61
CA ASN A 220 32.93 -8.80 6.17
C ASN A 220 32.37 -7.48 5.63
N LEU A 221 31.70 -6.67 6.47
CA LEU A 221 31.19 -5.37 6.06
C LEU A 221 32.34 -4.39 5.81
N SER A 222 32.34 -3.78 4.63
CA SER A 222 33.37 -2.81 4.23
C SER A 222 33.10 -1.38 4.70
N VAL A 223 31.91 -1.10 5.23
CA VAL A 223 31.50 0.19 5.80
C VAL A 223 30.79 -0.04 7.13
N GLU A 224 30.92 0.88 8.08
CA GLU A 224 30.24 0.75 9.38
C GLU A 224 28.75 1.11 9.23
N LEU A 225 27.89 0.22 9.71
CA LEU A 225 26.46 0.53 9.90
C LEU A 225 26.28 1.16 11.28
N ASN A 226 25.85 2.41 11.32
CA ASN A 226 25.60 3.16 12.54
C ASN A 226 24.23 3.85 12.44
N GLY A 227 23.89 4.72 13.38
CA GLY A 227 22.61 5.39 13.39
C GLY A 227 22.24 6.06 14.69
N ASP A 228 21.09 6.71 14.66
CA ASP A 228 20.54 7.37 15.83
C ASP A 228 19.92 6.39 16.82
N PRO A 229 19.91 6.73 18.12
CA PRO A 229 19.20 5.97 19.14
C PRO A 229 17.68 6.15 19.00
N THR A 230 17.05 5.35 18.14
CA THR A 230 15.60 5.42 17.85
C THR A 230 14.75 4.88 19.00
N SER A 231 15.30 4.00 19.85
CA SER A 231 14.61 3.52 21.07
C SER A 231 15.02 4.32 22.29
N ARG A 232 14.12 4.46 23.27
CA ARG A 232 14.46 4.99 24.61
C ARG A 232 15.24 3.97 25.45
N LEU A 233 15.21 2.69 25.07
CA LEU A 233 15.90 1.62 25.78
C LEU A 233 17.40 1.68 25.52
N THR A 234 18.17 1.37 26.56
CA THR A 234 19.60 1.08 26.46
C THR A 234 19.85 -0.36 26.07
N VAL A 235 20.96 -0.62 25.38
CA VAL A 235 21.47 -1.98 25.14
C VAL A 235 21.72 -2.69 26.48
N SER A 236 21.52 -3.99 26.48
CA SER A 236 21.69 -4.85 27.65
C SER A 236 23.16 -5.01 28.06
N ASN A 237 24.09 -5.04 27.09
CA ASN A 237 25.53 -5.17 27.32
C ASN A 237 26.37 -4.35 26.30
N PHE A 238 27.69 -4.28 26.49
CA PHE A 238 28.67 -3.57 25.62
C PHE A 238 28.41 -2.07 25.46
N LYS A 239 28.31 -1.36 26.59
CA LYS A 239 28.12 0.09 26.68
C LYS A 239 29.45 0.85 26.67
N GLY A 240 29.41 2.13 26.29
CA GLY A 240 30.57 3.02 26.39
C GLY A 240 31.72 2.72 25.44
N LEU A 241 31.44 2.13 24.27
CA LEU A 241 32.48 1.87 23.26
C LEU A 241 32.90 3.17 22.56
N ASP A 242 34.20 3.37 22.36
CA ASP A 242 34.78 4.61 21.81
C ASP A 242 34.18 5.04 20.46
N ARG A 243 33.95 4.07 19.58
CA ARG A 243 33.39 4.32 18.24
C ARG A 243 31.86 4.25 18.21
N VAL A 244 31.17 4.12 19.34
CA VAL A 244 29.70 4.10 19.39
C VAL A 244 29.19 5.23 20.27
N GLU A 245 28.56 6.22 19.65
CA GLU A 245 28.23 7.51 20.27
C GLU A 245 27.05 7.45 21.27
N THR A 246 26.45 6.28 21.46
CA THR A 246 25.26 6.10 22.30
C THR A 246 25.16 4.69 22.87
N ASP A 247 24.60 4.56 24.08
CA ASP A 247 24.24 3.27 24.68
C ASP A 247 22.78 2.87 24.41
N ARG A 248 22.05 3.66 23.64
CA ARG A 248 20.66 3.40 23.29
C ARG A 248 20.55 2.63 21.98
N ILE A 249 19.48 1.85 21.84
CA ILE A 249 19.27 0.99 20.66
C ILE A 249 19.04 1.84 19.41
N ARG A 250 19.85 1.57 18.38
CA ARG A 250 19.82 2.15 17.04
C ARG A 250 19.00 1.27 16.10
N GLY A 251 17.69 1.50 16.07
CA GLY A 251 16.76 0.66 15.30
C GLY A 251 16.95 0.73 13.78
N GLY A 252 17.44 1.85 13.24
CA GLY A 252 17.79 1.97 11.82
C GLY A 252 18.91 1.00 11.43
N MET A 253 19.99 0.98 12.22
CA MET A 253 21.08 0.02 12.09
C MET A 253 20.59 -1.42 12.27
N ALA A 254 19.79 -1.69 13.30
CA ALA A 254 19.27 -3.03 13.57
C ALA A 254 18.39 -3.56 12.42
N LEU A 255 17.66 -2.68 11.71
CA LEU A 255 16.91 -3.07 10.52
C LEU A 255 17.82 -3.52 9.36
N LEU A 256 18.96 -2.85 9.16
CA LEU A 256 19.93 -3.24 8.14
C LEU A 256 20.52 -4.63 8.43
N LEU A 257 20.71 -4.95 9.71
CA LEU A 257 21.23 -6.23 10.21
C LEU A 257 20.13 -7.24 10.55
N THR A 258 18.90 -7.06 10.06
CA THR A 258 17.82 -8.07 10.16
C THR A 258 17.21 -8.30 8.79
N ASP A 259 16.25 -7.46 8.40
CA ASP A 259 15.45 -7.65 7.19
C ASP A 259 16.18 -7.24 5.90
N CYS A 260 17.30 -6.51 5.98
CA CYS A 260 18.05 -6.05 4.80
C CYS A 260 19.16 -7.04 4.41
N ILE A 261 20.39 -6.88 4.92
CA ILE A 261 21.54 -7.69 4.46
C ILE A 261 21.34 -9.19 4.73
N PRO A 262 20.97 -9.64 5.95
CA PRO A 262 20.82 -11.06 6.23
C PRO A 262 19.70 -11.76 5.42
N LEU A 263 18.58 -11.06 5.19
CA LEU A 263 17.42 -11.62 4.49
C LEU A 263 17.48 -11.42 2.96
N LYS A 264 17.98 -10.28 2.48
CA LYS A 264 18.01 -9.92 1.05
C LYS A 264 19.38 -10.07 0.40
N GLY A 265 20.43 -10.44 1.14
CA GLY A 265 21.79 -10.63 0.62
C GLY A 265 21.84 -11.53 -0.61
N ALA A 266 21.08 -12.63 -0.65
CA ALA A 266 21.00 -13.51 -1.81
C ALA A 266 20.48 -12.83 -3.09
N LYS A 267 19.48 -11.93 -2.94
CA LYS A 267 18.95 -11.15 -4.07
C LYS A 267 19.97 -10.12 -4.56
N VAL A 268 20.69 -9.48 -3.62
CA VAL A 268 21.76 -8.53 -3.94
C VAL A 268 22.90 -9.22 -4.67
N TRP A 269 23.39 -10.34 -4.12
CA TRP A 269 24.50 -11.07 -4.71
C TRP A 269 24.17 -11.65 -6.09
N LYS A 270 22.95 -12.16 -6.31
CA LYS A 270 22.52 -12.61 -7.65
C LYS A 270 22.79 -11.55 -8.72
N LYS A 271 22.54 -10.27 -8.40
CA LYS A 271 22.78 -9.15 -9.31
C LYS A 271 24.26 -8.76 -9.39
N LEU A 272 24.96 -8.69 -8.27
CA LEU A 272 26.39 -8.39 -8.27
C LEU A 272 27.23 -9.47 -8.98
N LYS A 273 26.77 -10.71 -9.03
CA LYS A 273 27.42 -11.76 -9.81
C LYS A 273 27.34 -11.53 -11.32
N GLU A 274 26.32 -10.82 -11.80
CA GLU A 274 26.11 -10.55 -13.23
C GLU A 274 27.06 -9.44 -13.75
N TRP A 275 27.35 -8.41 -12.94
CA TRP A 275 28.08 -7.21 -13.40
C TRP A 275 28.98 -6.54 -12.35
N GLY A 276 29.13 -7.11 -11.16
CA GLY A 276 29.85 -6.49 -10.04
C GLY A 276 31.35 -6.33 -10.27
N SER A 277 31.95 -7.18 -11.10
CA SER A 277 33.36 -7.06 -11.54
C SER A 277 33.63 -5.71 -12.20
N ASP A 278 32.70 -5.23 -13.02
CA ASP A 278 32.83 -3.99 -13.80
C ASP A 278 32.90 -2.74 -12.91
N PHE A 279 32.51 -2.89 -11.63
CA PHE A 279 32.49 -1.83 -10.61
C PHE A 279 33.44 -2.13 -9.44
N ASN A 280 34.37 -3.07 -9.58
CA ASN A 280 35.28 -3.53 -8.52
C ASN A 280 34.54 -4.01 -7.25
N LEU A 281 33.39 -4.68 -7.39
CA LEU A 281 32.56 -5.18 -6.28
C LEU A 281 32.71 -6.70 -6.01
N GLU A 282 33.74 -7.34 -6.57
CA GLU A 282 34.04 -8.77 -6.41
C GLU A 282 34.24 -9.18 -4.93
N ASP A 283 34.70 -8.24 -4.10
CA ASP A 283 34.83 -8.39 -2.65
C ASP A 283 33.54 -8.88 -1.96
N TRP A 284 32.36 -8.65 -2.55
CA TRP A 284 31.08 -9.07 -1.99
C TRP A 284 30.81 -10.58 -2.11
N LYS A 285 31.77 -11.35 -2.66
CA LYS A 285 31.69 -12.82 -2.79
C LYS A 285 31.46 -13.54 -1.46
N TRP A 286 31.83 -12.93 -0.33
CA TRP A 286 31.51 -13.44 1.01
C TRP A 286 30.01 -13.68 1.22
N ILE A 287 29.11 -13.03 0.46
CA ILE A 287 27.67 -13.32 0.52
C ILE A 287 27.36 -14.76 0.07
N GLU A 288 28.13 -15.36 -0.85
CA GLU A 288 27.98 -16.79 -1.20
C GLU A 288 28.25 -17.67 0.02
N GLU A 289 29.36 -17.41 0.71
CA GLU A 289 29.75 -18.11 1.93
C GLU A 289 28.71 -17.90 3.05
N PHE A 290 28.18 -16.68 3.19
CA PHE A 290 27.09 -16.39 4.14
C PHE A 290 25.82 -17.19 3.82
N ILE A 291 25.43 -17.30 2.55
CA ILE A 291 24.25 -18.08 2.14
C ILE A 291 24.45 -19.57 2.47
N GLU A 292 25.66 -20.08 2.31
CA GLU A 292 25.99 -21.46 2.70
C GLU A 292 25.99 -21.65 4.21
N LEU A 293 26.57 -20.71 4.97
CA LEU A 293 26.53 -20.69 6.43
C LEU A 293 25.08 -20.71 6.94
N LYS A 294 24.25 -19.81 6.40
CA LYS A 294 22.82 -19.74 6.69
C LYS A 294 22.12 -21.07 6.41
N LYS A 295 22.38 -21.69 5.25
CA LYS A 295 21.83 -23.02 4.96
C LYS A 295 22.29 -24.06 5.97
N LYS A 296 23.57 -24.08 6.37
CA LYS A 296 24.09 -25.05 7.36
C LYS A 296 23.39 -24.87 8.71
N ILE A 297 23.31 -23.64 9.22
CA ILE A 297 22.68 -23.31 10.50
C ILE A 297 21.18 -23.65 10.49
N HIS A 298 20.47 -23.31 9.41
CA HIS A 298 19.01 -23.49 9.31
C HIS A 298 18.60 -24.78 8.57
N SER A 299 19.53 -25.67 8.22
CA SER A 299 19.25 -26.94 7.52
C SER A 299 18.45 -27.95 8.36
N GLY A 300 18.27 -27.68 9.66
CA GLY A 300 17.26 -28.35 10.49
C GLY A 300 15.81 -27.89 10.25
N GLN A 301 15.59 -26.83 9.47
CA GLN A 301 14.27 -26.23 9.19
C GLN A 301 13.99 -25.95 7.70
N GLU A 302 15.00 -25.93 6.82
CA GLU A 302 14.81 -25.91 5.36
C GLU A 302 15.38 -27.16 4.68
N ILE A 303 14.57 -28.21 4.62
CA ILE A 303 14.85 -29.37 3.77
C ILE A 303 14.51 -29.00 2.32
N LYS A 304 15.53 -28.70 1.51
CA LYS A 304 15.46 -28.90 0.07
C LYS A 304 15.30 -30.39 -0.22
N SER A 305 14.07 -30.86 -0.39
CA SER A 305 13.79 -32.19 -0.96
C SER A 305 13.23 -32.05 -2.37
N ASN A 306 13.84 -32.74 -3.32
CA ASN A 306 13.43 -32.93 -4.71
C ASN A 306 12.13 -33.75 -4.86
N THR A 307 11.08 -33.44 -4.09
CA THR A 307 9.74 -34.01 -4.27
C THR A 307 8.70 -32.88 -4.27
N THR A 308 7.99 -32.79 -5.39
CA THR A 308 6.88 -31.88 -5.76
C THR A 308 5.62 -32.01 -4.88
N LYS A 309 5.74 -32.27 -3.57
CA LYS A 309 4.60 -32.30 -2.65
C LYS A 309 4.36 -30.92 -2.04
N LEU A 310 3.21 -30.33 -2.37
CA LEU A 310 2.68 -29.10 -1.78
C LEU A 310 2.54 -29.26 -0.25
N ARG A 311 3.28 -28.47 0.55
CA ARG A 311 3.23 -28.52 2.03
C ARG A 311 2.35 -27.40 2.59
N PRO A 312 1.64 -27.62 3.71
CA PRO A 312 0.85 -26.58 4.37
C PRO A 312 1.75 -25.50 4.99
N ASN A 313 1.33 -24.23 4.91
CA ASN A 313 2.07 -23.11 5.48
C ASN A 313 1.26 -22.44 6.61
N TYR A 314 1.77 -22.51 7.85
CA TYR A 314 1.10 -21.97 9.03
C TYR A 314 1.52 -20.54 9.42
N SER A 315 2.44 -19.93 8.66
CA SER A 315 2.96 -18.59 8.99
C SER A 315 1.88 -17.50 9.04
N TYR A 316 0.82 -17.62 8.23
CA TYR A 316 -0.27 -16.64 8.24
C TYR A 316 -1.11 -16.70 9.52
N ILE A 317 -1.10 -17.79 10.30
CA ILE A 317 -1.85 -17.92 11.57
C ILE A 317 -0.97 -17.94 12.83
N SER A 318 0.34 -17.70 12.70
CA SER A 318 1.25 -17.69 13.85
C SER A 318 0.95 -16.58 14.86
N GLU A 319 0.39 -15.46 14.39
CA GLU A 319 -0.02 -14.33 15.20
C GLU A 319 -1.53 -14.13 15.12
N ILE A 320 -2.22 -14.43 16.23
CA ILE A 320 -3.66 -14.27 16.36
C ILE A 320 -3.93 -13.04 17.20
N VAL A 321 -4.52 -12.02 16.58
CA VAL A 321 -5.02 -10.83 17.27
C VAL A 321 -6.48 -11.07 17.62
N ALA A 322 -6.88 -10.73 18.86
CA ALA A 322 -8.27 -10.82 19.29
C ALA A 322 -9.21 -10.07 18.30
N GLY A 323 -10.33 -10.70 17.94
CA GLY A 323 -11.30 -10.15 16.97
C GLY A 323 -10.93 -10.35 15.50
N ARG A 324 -9.85 -11.08 15.17
CA ARG A 324 -9.49 -11.44 13.79
C ARG A 324 -9.73 -12.93 13.55
N PRO A 325 -10.87 -13.33 12.96
CA PRO A 325 -11.18 -14.74 12.75
C PRO A 325 -10.22 -15.40 11.75
N ILE A 326 -9.97 -16.70 11.97
CA ILE A 326 -9.40 -17.61 10.99
C ILE A 326 -10.56 -18.19 10.21
N PHE A 327 -10.54 -18.06 8.88
CA PHE A 327 -11.58 -18.62 8.04
C PHE A 327 -11.23 -20.03 7.59
N THR A 328 -9.96 -20.27 7.26
CA THR A 328 -9.51 -21.57 6.76
C THR A 328 -8.13 -21.91 7.29
N HIS A 329 -7.93 -23.19 7.58
CA HIS A 329 -6.62 -23.77 7.85
C HIS A 329 -5.87 -24.08 6.53
N PRO A 330 -4.54 -24.21 6.58
CA PRO A 330 -3.77 -24.36 5.35
C PRO A 330 -4.11 -25.66 4.61
N LEU A 331 -4.31 -25.58 3.29
CA LEU A 331 -4.74 -26.68 2.41
C LEU A 331 -6.02 -27.42 2.86
N LYS A 332 -6.82 -26.85 3.77
CA LYS A 332 -7.99 -27.53 4.33
C LYS A 332 -9.16 -27.51 3.34
N LYS A 333 -9.55 -28.70 2.88
CA LYS A 333 -10.79 -28.94 2.13
C LYS A 333 -12.01 -28.46 2.92
N GLY A 334 -12.98 -27.87 2.23
CA GLY A 334 -14.05 -27.04 2.83
C GLY A 334 -13.72 -25.54 2.91
N GLY A 335 -12.45 -25.18 2.77
CA GLY A 335 -12.00 -23.79 2.78
C GLY A 335 -12.27 -23.03 1.48
N PHE A 336 -11.49 -21.97 1.24
CA PHE A 336 -11.53 -21.22 -0.01
C PHE A 336 -10.93 -22.05 -1.13
N ARG A 337 -11.74 -22.35 -2.15
CA ARG A 337 -11.31 -23.07 -3.33
C ARG A 337 -10.55 -22.12 -4.27
N LEU A 338 -9.34 -22.48 -4.67
CA LEU A 338 -8.59 -21.69 -5.65
C LEU A 338 -9.27 -21.73 -7.02
N ARG A 339 -9.58 -20.54 -7.55
CA ARG A 339 -9.93 -20.34 -8.95
C ARG A 339 -9.00 -19.30 -9.57
N TYR A 340 -8.32 -19.67 -10.65
CA TYR A 340 -7.48 -18.73 -11.36
C TYR A 340 -8.34 -17.74 -12.15
N GLY A 341 -8.07 -16.45 -12.00
CA GLY A 341 -8.71 -15.43 -12.82
C GLY A 341 -8.46 -14.01 -12.35
N ARG A 342 -8.91 -13.06 -13.16
CA ARG A 342 -8.79 -11.63 -12.89
C ARG A 342 -10.07 -10.94 -13.31
N SER A 343 -10.74 -10.29 -12.36
CA SER A 343 -11.85 -9.38 -12.63
C SER A 343 -11.32 -7.97 -12.82
N ARG A 344 -12.21 -7.03 -13.19
CA ARG A 344 -11.88 -5.60 -13.26
C ARG A 344 -11.43 -4.99 -11.92
N LEU A 345 -11.68 -5.66 -10.80
CA LEU A 345 -11.32 -5.23 -9.44
C LEU A 345 -10.14 -6.02 -8.84
N THR A 346 -9.60 -7.02 -9.54
CA THR A 346 -8.52 -7.88 -9.01
C THR A 346 -7.22 -7.82 -9.82
N GLY A 347 -6.17 -8.39 -9.23
CA GLY A 347 -4.78 -8.38 -9.70
C GLY A 347 -3.90 -7.43 -8.89
N HIS A 348 -2.59 -7.50 -9.14
CA HIS A 348 -1.51 -6.82 -8.40
C HIS A 348 -1.36 -7.34 -6.95
N GLY A 349 -2.38 -7.15 -6.13
CA GLY A 349 -2.50 -7.75 -4.80
C GLY A 349 -3.92 -7.77 -4.25
N SER A 350 -4.93 -7.48 -5.09
CA SER A 350 -6.35 -7.58 -4.75
C SER A 350 -6.95 -8.86 -5.30
N TRP A 351 -7.66 -9.61 -4.45
CA TRP A 351 -8.35 -10.86 -4.80
C TRP A 351 -9.86 -10.70 -4.60
N ALA A 352 -10.66 -11.65 -5.07
CA ALA A 352 -12.11 -11.60 -4.91
C ALA A 352 -12.69 -12.88 -4.33
N ILE A 353 -13.76 -12.73 -3.56
CA ILE A 353 -14.66 -13.82 -3.16
C ILE A 353 -16.10 -13.50 -3.60
N SER A 354 -16.98 -14.48 -3.51
CA SER A 354 -18.41 -14.25 -3.74
C SER A 354 -18.98 -13.31 -2.66
N PRO A 355 -19.84 -12.34 -3.01
CA PRO A 355 -20.52 -11.53 -2.01
C PRO A 355 -21.46 -12.36 -1.12
N ILE A 356 -21.95 -13.51 -1.61
CA ILE A 356 -22.71 -14.48 -0.81
C ILE A 356 -21.85 -15.04 0.33
N THR A 357 -20.56 -15.31 0.07
CA THR A 357 -19.60 -15.74 1.10
C THR A 357 -19.38 -14.64 2.14
N MET A 358 -19.27 -13.37 1.72
CA MET A 358 -19.14 -12.22 2.63
C MET A 358 -20.31 -12.18 3.63
N GLN A 359 -21.54 -12.28 3.13
CA GLN A 359 -22.76 -12.26 3.94
C GLN A 359 -22.84 -13.43 4.94
N ILE A 360 -22.44 -14.63 4.53
CA ILE A 360 -22.43 -15.83 5.40
C ILE A 360 -21.35 -15.75 6.47
N CYS A 361 -20.21 -15.12 6.16
CA CYS A 361 -19.15 -14.84 7.12
C CYS A 361 -19.50 -13.67 8.08
N LYS A 362 -20.78 -13.33 8.23
CA LYS A 362 -21.30 -12.28 9.13
C LYS A 362 -20.61 -10.94 8.93
N ASP A 363 -20.31 -10.59 7.68
CA ASP A 363 -19.69 -9.33 7.28
C ASP A 363 -18.31 -9.05 7.93
N TYR A 364 -17.66 -10.06 8.51
CA TYR A 364 -16.23 -9.97 8.87
C TYR A 364 -15.33 -9.87 7.64
N LEU A 365 -15.83 -10.35 6.49
CA LEU A 365 -15.21 -10.21 5.19
C LEU A 365 -16.01 -9.19 4.41
N ALA A 366 -15.44 -8.01 4.21
CA ALA A 366 -16.03 -6.95 3.40
C ALA A 366 -15.05 -6.51 2.30
N ILE A 367 -15.56 -5.75 1.34
CA ILE A 367 -14.74 -5.14 0.30
C ILE A 367 -13.76 -4.15 0.96
N GLY A 368 -12.47 -4.37 0.76
CA GLY A 368 -11.37 -3.63 1.40
C GLY A 368 -10.80 -4.30 2.65
N THR A 369 -11.43 -5.35 3.18
CA THR A 369 -10.82 -6.15 4.25
C THR A 369 -9.53 -6.78 3.75
N GLN A 370 -8.43 -6.62 4.51
CA GLN A 370 -7.17 -7.32 4.26
C GLN A 370 -7.30 -8.77 4.73
N LEU A 371 -6.96 -9.72 3.88
CA LEU A 371 -6.73 -11.11 4.27
C LEU A 371 -5.24 -11.37 4.46
N ARG A 372 -4.89 -12.14 5.49
CA ARG A 372 -3.59 -12.81 5.58
C ARG A 372 -3.76 -14.21 5.04
N VAL A 373 -2.91 -14.59 4.09
CA VAL A 373 -3.13 -15.75 3.24
C VAL A 373 -1.97 -16.73 3.32
N GLU A 374 -2.28 -17.99 3.08
CA GLU A 374 -1.31 -19.07 3.05
C GLU A 374 -0.38 -18.98 1.85
N ARG A 375 -0.96 -18.64 0.68
CA ARG A 375 -0.32 -18.54 -0.63
C ARG A 375 -1.28 -17.95 -1.68
N PRO A 376 -0.76 -17.44 -2.81
CA PRO A 376 0.60 -16.91 -2.95
C PRO A 376 0.75 -15.63 -2.10
N GLY A 377 1.98 -15.32 -1.67
CA GLY A 377 2.24 -14.11 -0.89
C GLY A 377 1.77 -14.16 0.57
N LYS A 378 1.73 -12.99 1.22
CA LYS A 378 1.45 -12.84 2.66
C LYS A 378 0.08 -12.25 2.96
N SER A 379 -0.43 -11.44 2.05
CA SER A 379 -1.67 -10.68 2.22
C SER A 379 -2.31 -10.35 0.88
N THR A 380 -3.59 -10.00 0.93
CA THR A 380 -4.36 -9.46 -0.19
C THR A 380 -5.40 -8.46 0.34
N SER A 381 -5.79 -7.47 -0.47
CA SER A 381 -7.06 -6.77 -0.25
C SER A 381 -8.21 -7.57 -0.86
N LEU A 382 -9.34 -7.63 -0.18
CA LEU A 382 -10.51 -8.36 -0.65
C LEU A 382 -11.44 -7.48 -1.47
N THR A 383 -11.94 -8.02 -2.58
CA THR A 383 -12.99 -7.45 -3.42
C THR A 383 -14.08 -8.50 -3.67
N SER A 384 -15.09 -8.16 -4.48
CA SER A 384 -16.19 -9.06 -4.80
C SER A 384 -16.16 -9.51 -6.27
N CYS A 385 -16.60 -10.74 -6.50
CA CYS A 385 -16.91 -11.27 -7.82
C CYS A 385 -18.20 -12.08 -7.72
N ASP A 386 -19.26 -11.66 -8.38
CA ASP A 386 -20.58 -12.27 -8.34
C ASP A 386 -20.72 -13.48 -9.30
N SER A 387 -19.76 -13.67 -10.20
CA SER A 387 -19.75 -14.78 -11.17
C SER A 387 -19.05 -16.06 -10.68
N ILE A 388 -18.42 -16.03 -9.49
CA ILE A 388 -17.73 -17.20 -8.91
C ILE A 388 -18.61 -17.89 -7.87
N GLU A 389 -18.24 -19.12 -7.50
CA GLU A 389 -19.08 -19.92 -6.61
C GLU A 389 -19.05 -19.40 -5.17
N GLY A 390 -20.24 -19.28 -4.59
CA GLY A 390 -20.43 -18.99 -3.17
C GLY A 390 -20.32 -20.24 -2.28
N PRO A 391 -20.70 -20.11 -1.00
CA PRO A 391 -20.57 -21.18 -0.02
C PRO A 391 -21.67 -22.24 -0.18
N ILE A 392 -21.45 -23.40 0.45
CA ILE A 392 -22.46 -24.42 0.69
C ILE A 392 -22.59 -24.60 2.20
N VAL A 393 -23.81 -24.55 2.71
CA VAL A 393 -24.08 -24.50 4.15
C VAL A 393 -25.05 -25.59 4.58
N LYS A 394 -24.88 -26.03 5.82
CA LYS A 394 -25.82 -26.89 6.55
C LYS A 394 -26.60 -26.02 7.52
N LEU A 395 -27.93 -26.07 7.43
CA LEU A 395 -28.83 -25.40 8.37
C LEU A 395 -29.07 -26.26 9.61
N LYS A 396 -29.52 -25.65 10.71
CA LYS A 396 -29.93 -26.34 11.96
C LYS A 396 -31.04 -27.37 11.75
N SER A 397 -31.81 -27.25 10.67
CA SER A 397 -32.80 -28.26 10.24
C SER A 397 -32.15 -29.55 9.72
N GLY A 398 -30.84 -29.54 9.45
CA GLY A 398 -30.11 -30.59 8.77
C GLY A 398 -30.13 -30.48 7.25
N GLU A 399 -30.81 -29.49 6.68
CA GLU A 399 -30.81 -29.19 5.24
C GLU A 399 -29.45 -28.67 4.77
N VAL A 400 -29.02 -29.12 3.59
CA VAL A 400 -27.82 -28.61 2.90
C VAL A 400 -28.27 -27.82 1.68
N ILE A 401 -27.84 -26.57 1.59
CA ILE A 401 -28.25 -25.62 0.55
C ILE A 401 -27.06 -24.82 0.02
N LYS A 402 -27.10 -24.50 -1.27
CA LYS A 402 -26.20 -23.55 -1.94
C LYS A 402 -26.97 -22.24 -2.21
N PRO A 403 -26.75 -21.18 -1.41
CA PRO A 403 -27.48 -19.92 -1.59
C PRO A 403 -27.16 -19.29 -2.94
N LYS A 404 -28.18 -18.75 -3.61
CA LYS A 404 -28.09 -18.22 -4.98
C LYS A 404 -27.98 -16.70 -5.02
N SER A 405 -28.23 -16.02 -3.90
CA SER A 405 -28.20 -14.55 -3.80
C SER A 405 -27.74 -14.09 -2.41
N GLU A 406 -27.33 -12.83 -2.32
CA GLU A 406 -26.98 -12.18 -1.06
C GLU A 406 -28.21 -12.09 -0.14
N GLU A 407 -29.39 -11.83 -0.69
CA GLU A 407 -30.66 -11.77 0.05
C GLU A 407 -31.01 -13.12 0.68
N GLU A 408 -30.89 -14.21 -0.09
CA GLU A 408 -31.10 -15.57 0.42
C GLU A 408 -30.08 -15.91 1.51
N ALA A 409 -28.79 -15.62 1.28
CA ALA A 409 -27.74 -15.83 2.26
C ALA A 409 -28.00 -15.09 3.57
N LYS A 410 -28.51 -13.85 3.48
CA LYS A 410 -28.86 -13.04 4.65
C LYS A 410 -30.04 -13.63 5.42
N LEU A 411 -31.06 -14.13 4.72
CA LEU A 411 -32.23 -14.76 5.33
C LEU A 411 -31.87 -16.03 6.10
N ILE A 412 -31.02 -16.88 5.54
CA ILE A 412 -30.65 -18.17 6.16
C ILE A 412 -29.52 -18.05 7.18
N SER A 413 -28.75 -16.95 7.18
CA SER A 413 -27.57 -16.77 8.03
C SER A 413 -27.79 -17.09 9.53
N PRO A 414 -28.93 -16.72 10.16
CA PRO A 414 -29.21 -17.08 11.55
C PRO A 414 -29.37 -18.59 11.81
N ASP A 415 -29.71 -19.35 10.77
CA ASP A 415 -30.04 -20.78 10.83
C ASP A 415 -28.89 -21.68 10.39
N ILE A 416 -27.75 -21.12 9.99
CA ILE A 416 -26.55 -21.90 9.63
C ILE A 416 -25.99 -22.61 10.89
N GLU A 417 -25.83 -23.92 10.79
CA GLU A 417 -25.16 -24.78 11.78
C GLU A 417 -23.68 -24.97 11.41
N GLU A 418 -23.39 -25.29 10.14
CA GLU A 418 -22.04 -25.56 9.63
C GLU A 418 -21.88 -24.94 8.24
N ILE A 419 -20.75 -24.27 8.00
CA ILE A 419 -20.33 -23.89 6.64
C ILE A 419 -19.49 -25.05 6.12
N LEU A 420 -20.04 -25.82 5.18
CA LEU A 420 -19.36 -26.98 4.61
C LEU A 420 -18.26 -26.55 3.64
N PHE A 421 -18.55 -25.53 2.84
CA PHE A 421 -17.67 -24.98 1.82
C PHE A 421 -17.76 -23.45 1.83
N LEU A 422 -16.63 -22.73 1.84
CA LEU A 422 -16.63 -21.26 1.77
C LEU A 422 -16.84 -20.72 0.34
N GLY A 423 -16.64 -21.56 -0.67
CA GLY A 423 -16.70 -21.16 -2.07
C GLY A 423 -15.35 -20.74 -2.63
N ASP A 424 -15.39 -20.00 -3.73
CA ASP A 424 -14.21 -19.64 -4.52
C ASP A 424 -13.45 -18.44 -3.93
N ILE A 425 -12.12 -18.48 -4.07
CA ILE A 425 -11.26 -17.31 -4.03
C ILE A 425 -10.57 -17.13 -5.39
N LEU A 426 -10.79 -15.98 -6.00
CA LEU A 426 -10.30 -15.62 -7.33
C LEU A 426 -8.92 -14.99 -7.21
N ILE A 427 -7.90 -15.69 -7.72
CA ILE A 427 -6.50 -15.26 -7.65
C ILE A 427 -5.92 -15.16 -9.06
N SER A 428 -5.26 -14.05 -9.36
CA SER A 428 -4.61 -13.88 -10.67
C SER A 428 -3.35 -14.74 -10.77
N HIS A 429 -3.08 -15.26 -11.96
CA HIS A 429 -1.79 -15.89 -12.27
C HIS A 429 -0.60 -14.96 -11.94
N GLY A 430 -0.75 -13.64 -12.13
CA GLY A 430 0.29 -12.66 -11.83
C GLY A 430 0.78 -12.71 -10.39
N GLU A 431 -0.09 -13.04 -9.44
CA GLU A 431 0.23 -13.12 -8.01
C GLU A 431 1.25 -14.23 -7.71
N PHE A 432 1.13 -15.36 -8.41
CA PHE A 432 2.07 -16.47 -8.28
C PHE A 432 3.43 -16.11 -8.87
N LEU A 433 3.44 -15.43 -10.02
CA LEU A 433 4.66 -14.97 -10.67
C LEU A 433 5.41 -13.95 -9.81
N GLU A 434 4.72 -12.91 -9.33
CA GLU A 434 5.24 -11.84 -8.46
C GLU A 434 5.89 -12.42 -7.19
N ASN A 435 5.19 -13.34 -6.54
CA ASN A 435 5.64 -13.96 -5.29
C ASN A 435 6.61 -15.14 -5.52
N ASN A 436 6.99 -15.42 -6.77
CA ASN A 436 7.85 -16.54 -7.15
C ASN A 436 7.37 -17.89 -6.57
N HIS A 437 6.06 -18.11 -6.61
CA HIS A 437 5.41 -19.34 -6.19
C HIS A 437 5.00 -20.16 -7.42
N PHE A 438 5.22 -21.47 -7.40
CA PHE A 438 4.77 -22.35 -8.49
C PHE A 438 3.23 -22.42 -8.54
N LEU A 439 2.67 -22.60 -9.73
CA LEU A 439 1.23 -22.79 -9.86
C LEU A 439 0.79 -24.09 -9.19
N VAL A 440 -0.38 -24.07 -8.58
CA VAL A 440 -0.98 -25.23 -7.90
C VAL A 440 -2.26 -25.62 -8.64
N PRO A 441 -2.69 -26.89 -8.60
CA PRO A 441 -3.87 -27.33 -9.32
C PRO A 441 -5.12 -26.52 -8.90
N PRO A 442 -5.79 -25.81 -9.82
CA PRO A 442 -7.04 -25.13 -9.53
C PRO A 442 -8.21 -26.13 -9.50
N GLY A 443 -9.33 -25.73 -8.91
CA GLY A 443 -10.57 -26.50 -9.05
C GLY A 443 -11.13 -26.43 -10.47
N PHE A 444 -11.74 -27.51 -10.95
CA PHE A 444 -12.43 -27.53 -12.25
C PHE A 444 -13.59 -26.52 -12.26
N CYS A 445 -13.62 -25.66 -13.27
CA CYS A 445 -14.53 -24.50 -13.33
C CYS A 445 -15.07 -24.28 -14.76
N PRO A 446 -16.18 -23.51 -14.91
CA PRO A 446 -16.83 -23.33 -16.21
C PRO A 446 -15.93 -22.77 -17.30
N GLU A 447 -14.96 -21.90 -16.97
CA GLU A 447 -14.01 -21.35 -17.94
C GLU A 447 -13.10 -22.43 -18.52
N TRP A 448 -12.62 -23.35 -17.67
CA TRP A 448 -11.79 -24.45 -18.11
C TRP A 448 -12.61 -25.42 -18.97
N TRP A 449 -13.80 -25.81 -18.52
CA TRP A 449 -14.71 -26.64 -19.30
C TRP A 449 -15.01 -26.04 -20.68
N PHE A 450 -15.31 -24.74 -20.73
CA PHE A 450 -15.64 -24.04 -21.97
C PHE A 450 -14.44 -23.97 -22.95
N ASN A 451 -13.21 -23.86 -22.43
CA ASN A 451 -12.01 -23.93 -23.26
C ASN A 451 -11.77 -25.34 -23.81
N ILE A 452 -12.07 -26.39 -23.03
CA ILE A 452 -12.04 -27.77 -23.54
C ILE A 452 -13.06 -27.91 -24.68
N LEU A 453 -14.29 -27.45 -24.49
CA LEU A 453 -15.32 -27.48 -25.53
C LEU A 453 -14.86 -26.75 -26.79
N LYS A 454 -14.37 -25.51 -26.66
CA LYS A 454 -13.82 -24.72 -27.78
C LYS A 454 -12.74 -25.50 -28.54
N SER A 455 -11.87 -26.22 -27.85
CA SER A 455 -10.79 -27.01 -28.47
C SER A 455 -11.29 -28.18 -29.31
N LYS A 456 -12.51 -28.68 -29.05
CA LYS A 456 -13.12 -29.82 -29.77
C LYS A 456 -13.98 -29.39 -30.97
N ILE A 457 -14.25 -28.10 -31.12
CA ILE A 457 -15.14 -27.56 -32.14
C ILE A 457 -14.31 -27.05 -33.33
N ASN A 458 -14.45 -27.73 -34.46
CA ASN A 458 -13.74 -27.36 -35.69
C ASN A 458 -14.40 -26.18 -36.44
N ASN A 459 -15.74 -26.11 -36.43
CA ASN A 459 -16.51 -25.04 -37.09
C ASN A 459 -17.50 -24.41 -36.10
N LYS A 460 -17.20 -23.18 -35.68
CA LYS A 460 -18.00 -22.44 -34.69
C LYS A 460 -19.41 -22.11 -35.20
N ASN A 461 -19.54 -21.68 -36.45
CA ASN A 461 -20.83 -21.28 -37.03
C ASN A 461 -21.76 -22.49 -37.15
N GLN A 462 -21.23 -23.62 -37.62
CA GLN A 462 -21.97 -24.87 -37.67
C GLN A 462 -22.44 -25.29 -36.28
N PHE A 463 -21.54 -25.28 -35.28
CA PHE A 463 -21.90 -25.62 -33.91
C PHE A 463 -23.01 -24.72 -33.35
N ILE A 464 -22.93 -23.41 -33.57
CA ILE A 464 -23.95 -22.46 -33.14
C ILE A 464 -25.30 -22.80 -33.79
N SER A 465 -25.32 -23.05 -35.10
CA SER A 465 -26.55 -23.37 -35.83
C SER A 465 -27.18 -24.71 -35.41
N GLU A 466 -26.38 -25.78 -35.27
CA GLU A 466 -26.84 -27.11 -34.87
C GLU A 466 -27.49 -27.11 -33.49
N ASN A 467 -26.92 -26.33 -32.56
CA ASN A 467 -27.36 -26.28 -31.17
C ASN A 467 -28.28 -25.08 -30.87
N LYS A 468 -28.69 -24.31 -31.91
CA LYS A 468 -29.56 -23.13 -31.80
C LYS A 468 -29.06 -22.10 -30.77
N LEU A 469 -27.76 -21.86 -30.77
CA LEU A 469 -27.11 -20.93 -29.85
C LEU A 469 -27.08 -19.51 -30.42
N HIS A 470 -26.84 -18.52 -29.56
CA HIS A 470 -26.64 -17.13 -29.98
C HIS A 470 -25.31 -17.00 -30.76
N GLU A 471 -25.25 -16.11 -31.76
CA GLU A 471 -24.05 -15.91 -32.59
C GLU A 471 -22.80 -15.53 -31.77
N SER A 472 -23.02 -14.81 -30.68
CA SER A 472 -21.94 -14.41 -29.76
C SER A 472 -21.52 -15.51 -28.78
N PHE A 473 -21.99 -16.76 -28.90
CA PHE A 473 -21.73 -17.83 -27.92
C PHE A 473 -20.24 -18.00 -27.61
N PHE A 474 -19.37 -17.88 -28.61
CA PHE A 474 -17.92 -17.98 -28.42
C PHE A 474 -17.22 -16.66 -28.08
N ASP A 475 -17.91 -15.52 -28.27
CA ASP A 475 -17.41 -14.16 -28.04
C ASP A 475 -18.02 -13.57 -26.76
N THR A 476 -17.83 -14.29 -25.65
CA THR A 476 -18.25 -13.87 -24.31
C THR A 476 -17.06 -13.79 -23.36
N PHE A 477 -17.14 -12.86 -22.40
CA PHE A 477 -16.14 -12.74 -21.33
C PHE A 477 -16.26 -13.87 -20.31
N LEU A 478 -17.49 -14.16 -19.87
CA LEU A 478 -17.81 -15.33 -19.05
C LEU A 478 -18.36 -16.46 -19.93
N PRO A 479 -18.15 -17.74 -19.56
CA PRO A 479 -18.79 -18.86 -20.24
C PRO A 479 -20.31 -18.65 -20.31
N PRO A 480 -20.93 -18.82 -21.50
CA PRO A 480 -22.37 -18.72 -21.64
C PRO A 480 -23.07 -19.82 -20.86
N LYS A 481 -24.23 -19.52 -20.27
CA LYS A 481 -25.08 -20.53 -19.66
C LYS A 481 -25.63 -21.46 -20.75
N ILE A 482 -25.56 -22.77 -20.50
CA ILE A 482 -26.13 -23.81 -21.36
C ILE A 482 -27.13 -24.64 -20.56
N SER A 483 -28.09 -25.27 -21.25
CA SER A 483 -29.02 -26.17 -20.57
C SER A 483 -28.29 -27.42 -20.08
N ARG A 484 -28.86 -28.03 -19.04
CA ARG A 484 -28.37 -29.29 -18.48
C ARG A 484 -28.30 -30.38 -19.55
N GLU A 485 -29.35 -30.51 -20.35
CA GLU A 485 -29.48 -31.52 -21.39
C GLU A 485 -28.37 -31.35 -22.44
N LEU A 486 -28.20 -30.13 -22.94
CA LEU A 486 -27.15 -29.83 -23.91
C LEU A 486 -25.75 -30.11 -23.33
N SER A 487 -25.50 -29.75 -22.07
CA SER A 487 -24.19 -30.00 -21.45
C SER A 487 -23.85 -31.51 -21.38
N ILE A 488 -24.84 -32.38 -21.14
CA ILE A 488 -24.68 -33.84 -21.13
C ILE A 488 -24.44 -34.36 -22.55
N GLU A 489 -25.24 -33.89 -23.52
CA GLU A 489 -25.08 -34.24 -24.94
C GLU A 489 -23.68 -33.89 -25.46
N LEU A 490 -23.15 -32.72 -25.06
CA LEU A 490 -21.80 -32.29 -25.43
C LEU A 490 -20.71 -33.17 -24.82
N SER A 491 -20.84 -33.54 -23.54
CA SER A 491 -19.94 -34.50 -22.90
C SER A 491 -19.95 -35.85 -23.62
N GLU A 492 -21.11 -36.32 -24.07
CA GLU A 492 -21.26 -37.58 -24.79
C GLU A 492 -20.65 -37.54 -26.20
N LYS A 493 -20.98 -36.49 -26.96
CA LYS A 493 -20.57 -36.27 -28.37
C LYS A 493 -19.08 -35.99 -28.49
N TYR A 494 -18.54 -35.11 -27.67
CA TYR A 494 -17.15 -34.64 -27.78
C TYR A 494 -16.17 -35.30 -26.82
N LYS A 495 -16.66 -36.23 -25.96
CA LYS A 495 -15.86 -36.90 -24.92
C LYS A 495 -15.11 -35.91 -24.03
N ILE A 496 -15.82 -34.86 -23.63
CA ILE A 496 -15.33 -33.85 -22.69
C ILE A 496 -15.88 -34.14 -21.29
N PRO A 497 -15.24 -33.65 -20.21
CA PRO A 497 -15.75 -33.80 -18.86
C PRO A 497 -17.18 -33.28 -18.69
N LEU A 498 -17.90 -33.79 -17.70
CA LEU A 498 -19.17 -33.22 -17.27
C LEU A 498 -18.99 -31.75 -16.89
N HIS A 499 -20.01 -30.93 -17.17
CA HIS A 499 -20.00 -29.53 -16.75
C HIS A 499 -19.86 -29.43 -15.22
N PRO A 500 -19.10 -28.46 -14.67
CA PRO A 500 -18.88 -28.33 -13.22
C PRO A 500 -20.15 -28.27 -12.37
N GLU A 501 -21.25 -27.72 -12.91
CA GLU A 501 -22.55 -27.67 -12.21
C GLU A 501 -23.26 -29.04 -12.11
N LEU A 502 -22.83 -30.04 -12.88
CA LEU A 502 -23.40 -31.38 -12.89
C LEU A 502 -22.59 -32.39 -12.06
N THR A 503 -21.53 -31.94 -11.39
CA THR A 503 -20.65 -32.80 -10.60
C THR A 503 -20.50 -32.28 -9.17
N PHE A 504 -19.76 -33.01 -8.34
CA PHE A 504 -19.68 -32.84 -6.89
C PHE A 504 -18.23 -32.98 -6.40
N TYR A 505 -17.97 -32.69 -5.12
CA TYR A 505 -16.62 -32.78 -4.55
C TYR A 505 -16.19 -34.23 -4.24
N TRP A 506 -16.13 -35.07 -5.27
CA TRP A 506 -15.88 -36.50 -5.17
C TRP A 506 -14.54 -36.85 -4.51
N GLY A 507 -13.53 -35.99 -4.68
CA GLY A 507 -12.21 -36.16 -4.05
C GLY A 507 -12.21 -36.03 -2.52
N GLU A 508 -13.32 -35.65 -1.89
CA GLU A 508 -13.50 -35.66 -0.43
C GLU A 508 -13.83 -37.04 0.12
N LEU A 509 -14.33 -37.93 -0.72
CA LEU A 509 -14.73 -39.26 -0.29
C LEU A 509 -13.57 -40.25 -0.36
N SER A 510 -13.62 -41.22 0.54
CA SER A 510 -12.92 -42.49 0.35
C SER A 510 -13.68 -43.36 -0.65
N LYS A 511 -12.98 -44.34 -1.25
CA LYS A 511 -13.59 -45.33 -2.15
C LYS A 511 -14.73 -46.11 -1.48
N ASN A 512 -14.60 -46.41 -0.19
CA ASN A 512 -15.67 -47.06 0.58
C ASN A 512 -16.92 -46.19 0.69
N GLN A 513 -16.75 -44.88 0.93
CA GLN A 513 -17.88 -43.95 0.97
C GLN A 513 -18.56 -43.80 -0.39
N LEU A 514 -17.81 -43.85 -1.51
CA LEU A 514 -18.40 -43.92 -2.86
C LEU A 514 -19.28 -45.17 -3.03
N ILE A 515 -18.79 -46.34 -2.58
CA ILE A 515 -19.55 -47.60 -2.64
C ILE A 515 -20.82 -47.51 -1.78
N THR A 516 -20.73 -46.96 -0.56
CA THR A 516 -21.90 -46.73 0.30
C THR A 516 -22.94 -45.85 -0.40
N LEU A 517 -22.50 -44.76 -1.05
CA LEU A 517 -23.40 -43.90 -1.80
C LEU A 517 -24.03 -44.61 -3.01
N ALA A 518 -23.26 -45.41 -3.75
CA ALA A 518 -23.80 -46.19 -4.86
C ALA A 518 -24.87 -47.20 -4.41
N LYS A 519 -24.64 -47.90 -3.28
CA LYS A 519 -25.65 -48.80 -2.69
C LYS A 519 -26.93 -48.06 -2.31
N TYR A 520 -26.82 -46.83 -1.78
CA TYR A 520 -28.00 -46.01 -1.52
C TYR A 520 -28.75 -45.66 -2.82
N LEU A 521 -28.04 -45.18 -3.86
CA LEU A 521 -28.65 -44.68 -5.10
C LEU A 521 -29.34 -45.78 -5.95
N TYR A 522 -28.82 -47.01 -5.91
CA TYR A 522 -29.28 -48.11 -6.77
C TYR A 522 -30.02 -49.22 -6.00
N LYS A 523 -29.66 -49.47 -4.74
CA LYS A 523 -30.27 -50.53 -3.90
C LYS A 523 -31.12 -50.00 -2.75
N GLY A 524 -31.21 -48.67 -2.57
CA GLY A 524 -31.96 -48.05 -1.47
C GLY A 524 -31.37 -48.32 -0.08
N SER A 525 -30.11 -48.77 0.00
CA SER A 525 -29.47 -49.10 1.29
C SER A 525 -29.18 -47.83 2.09
N THR A 526 -29.69 -47.74 3.30
CA THR A 526 -29.45 -46.61 4.21
C THR A 526 -28.45 -46.97 5.29
N GLU A 527 -27.40 -46.17 5.44
CA GLU A 527 -26.41 -46.28 6.52
C GLU A 527 -26.30 -44.95 7.30
N PRO A 528 -25.95 -44.97 8.60
CA PRO A 528 -25.82 -43.75 9.40
C PRO A 528 -24.85 -42.70 8.83
N SER A 529 -23.82 -43.15 8.10
CA SER A 529 -22.79 -42.31 7.49
C SER A 529 -23.27 -41.56 6.25
N LEU A 530 -24.38 -41.97 5.62
CA LEU A 530 -24.85 -41.47 4.33
C LEU A 530 -25.09 -39.96 4.33
N LYS A 531 -25.68 -39.43 5.40
CA LYS A 531 -25.93 -37.99 5.53
C LYS A 531 -24.62 -37.20 5.44
N ARG A 532 -23.58 -37.64 6.16
CA ARG A 532 -22.28 -36.97 6.12
C ARG A 532 -21.60 -37.13 4.75
N ILE A 533 -21.80 -38.26 4.07
CA ILE A 533 -21.27 -38.45 2.71
C ILE A 533 -21.87 -37.42 1.74
N LEU A 534 -23.18 -37.17 1.80
CA LEU A 534 -23.84 -36.14 0.99
C LEU A 534 -23.37 -34.72 1.32
N GLU A 535 -23.20 -34.41 2.62
CA GLU A 535 -22.63 -33.14 3.09
C GLU A 535 -21.20 -32.92 2.55
N LEU A 536 -20.33 -33.94 2.62
CA LEU A 536 -18.93 -33.86 2.19
C LEU A 536 -18.74 -33.65 0.70
N ILE A 537 -19.71 -34.05 -0.14
CA ILE A 537 -19.65 -33.77 -1.59
C ILE A 537 -20.44 -32.52 -1.98
N GLY A 538 -21.08 -31.85 -1.02
CA GLY A 538 -21.89 -30.65 -1.25
C GLY A 538 -23.21 -30.92 -1.99
N ALA A 539 -23.80 -32.11 -1.85
CA ALA A 539 -25.07 -32.44 -2.48
C ALA A 539 -26.24 -31.82 -1.71
N GLU A 540 -27.01 -30.94 -2.35
CA GLU A 540 -28.20 -30.32 -1.76
C GLU A 540 -29.26 -31.37 -1.41
N HIS A 541 -29.70 -31.37 -0.16
CA HIS A 541 -30.70 -32.31 0.35
C HIS A 541 -31.42 -31.75 1.58
N LYS A 542 -32.65 -32.22 1.80
CA LYS A 542 -33.47 -31.89 2.97
C LYS A 542 -33.50 -33.04 3.96
N LEU A 543 -33.78 -32.71 5.22
CA LEU A 543 -34.06 -33.68 6.26
C LEU A 543 -35.51 -33.51 6.74
N ILE A 544 -36.39 -34.41 6.31
CA ILE A 544 -37.83 -34.36 6.66
C ILE A 544 -38.15 -35.65 7.42
N ASN A 545 -38.67 -35.53 8.65
CA ASN A 545 -38.98 -36.67 9.52
C ASN A 545 -37.80 -37.64 9.68
N ASN A 546 -36.59 -37.11 9.85
CA ASN A 546 -35.32 -37.86 9.91
C ASN A 546 -34.98 -38.68 8.65
N LYS A 547 -35.64 -38.44 7.52
CA LYS A 547 -35.32 -39.04 6.23
C LYS A 547 -34.66 -38.02 5.31
N ILE A 548 -33.65 -38.49 4.58
CA ILE A 548 -32.94 -37.69 3.58
C ILE A 548 -33.79 -37.62 2.32
N GLU A 549 -34.13 -36.40 1.91
CA GLU A 549 -34.84 -36.13 0.67
C GLU A 549 -33.92 -35.38 -0.30
N ILE A 550 -33.62 -36.01 -1.44
CA ILE A 550 -32.77 -35.45 -2.48
C ILE A 550 -33.66 -35.02 -3.64
N SER A 551 -33.47 -33.80 -4.15
CA SER A 551 -34.25 -33.31 -5.29
C SER A 551 -34.06 -34.23 -6.52
N PRO A 552 -35.07 -34.36 -7.41
CA PRO A 552 -34.93 -35.18 -8.61
C PRO A 552 -33.73 -34.79 -9.48
N ILE A 553 -33.40 -33.50 -9.54
CA ILE A 553 -32.27 -32.97 -10.31
C ILE A 553 -30.95 -33.39 -9.67
N THR A 554 -30.79 -33.18 -8.35
CA THR A 554 -29.58 -33.58 -7.62
C THR A 554 -29.38 -35.10 -7.69
N LEU A 555 -30.45 -35.88 -7.53
CA LEU A 555 -30.43 -37.33 -7.65
C LEU A 555 -30.00 -37.77 -9.05
N SER A 556 -30.53 -37.12 -10.08
CA SER A 556 -30.15 -37.40 -11.47
C SER A 556 -28.68 -37.07 -11.72
N ASN A 557 -28.17 -35.94 -11.21
CA ASN A 557 -26.76 -35.58 -11.32
C ASN A 557 -25.85 -36.57 -10.57
N LEU A 558 -26.23 -37.04 -9.39
CA LEU A 558 -25.49 -38.09 -8.68
C LEU A 558 -25.38 -39.37 -9.53
N LYS A 559 -26.48 -39.78 -10.17
CA LYS A 559 -26.51 -40.96 -11.07
C LYS A 559 -25.81 -40.73 -12.42
N LEU A 560 -25.57 -39.49 -12.84
CA LEU A 560 -24.74 -39.19 -14.01
C LEU A 560 -23.25 -39.42 -13.73
N ASN A 561 -22.81 -39.20 -12.49
CA ASN A 561 -21.40 -39.30 -12.10
C ASN A 561 -21.04 -40.70 -11.59
N LEU A 562 -21.96 -41.35 -10.87
CA LEU A 562 -21.71 -42.61 -10.16
C LEU A 562 -22.52 -43.73 -10.80
N SER A 563 -21.86 -44.83 -11.17
CA SER A 563 -22.52 -46.00 -11.78
C SER A 563 -22.82 -47.10 -10.75
N GLU A 564 -23.73 -48.01 -11.11
CA GLU A 564 -24.05 -49.19 -10.30
C GLU A 564 -22.86 -50.17 -10.21
N GLU A 565 -22.01 -50.22 -11.24
CA GLU A 565 -20.86 -51.14 -11.33
C GLU A 565 -19.88 -50.98 -10.16
N ILE A 566 -19.79 -49.77 -9.60
CA ILE A 566 -18.93 -49.45 -8.45
C ILE A 566 -19.24 -50.34 -7.24
N ILE A 567 -20.49 -50.78 -7.06
CA ILE A 567 -20.92 -51.56 -5.89
C ILE A 567 -20.13 -52.87 -5.73
N ASN A 568 -19.73 -53.49 -6.84
CA ASN A 568 -19.05 -54.79 -6.87
C ASN A 568 -17.58 -54.69 -7.32
N SER A 569 -17.03 -53.48 -7.40
CA SER A 569 -15.68 -53.24 -7.91
C SER A 569 -14.60 -53.53 -6.86
N ASN A 570 -13.43 -54.00 -7.32
CA ASN A 570 -12.29 -54.28 -6.46
C ASN A 570 -11.53 -52.99 -6.12
N LEU A 571 -11.21 -52.80 -4.84
CA LEU A 571 -10.46 -51.65 -4.35
C LEU A 571 -8.97 -51.82 -4.65
N ASN A 572 -8.43 -51.01 -5.55
CA ASN A 572 -6.98 -50.89 -5.75
C ASN A 572 -6.45 -49.73 -4.91
N GLU A 573 -5.59 -49.99 -3.92
CA GLU A 573 -5.07 -48.93 -3.03
C GLU A 573 -4.25 -47.84 -3.74
N SER A 574 -3.64 -48.15 -4.88
CA SER A 574 -2.78 -47.22 -5.62
C SER A 574 -3.53 -46.11 -6.38
N GLU A 575 -4.79 -46.34 -6.75
CA GLU A 575 -5.61 -45.38 -7.49
C GLU A 575 -6.16 -44.28 -6.55
N THR A 576 -6.37 -43.06 -7.05
CA THR A 576 -7.11 -42.03 -6.31
C THR A 576 -8.62 -42.31 -6.32
N THR A 577 -9.38 -41.67 -5.43
CA THR A 577 -10.86 -41.77 -5.44
C THR A 577 -11.45 -41.33 -6.79
N LEU A 578 -10.89 -40.29 -7.41
CA LEU A 578 -11.37 -39.75 -8.67
C LEU A 578 -11.03 -40.66 -9.85
N GLU A 579 -9.85 -41.28 -9.87
CA GLU A 579 -9.48 -42.29 -10.87
C GLU A 579 -10.40 -43.50 -10.79
N PHE A 580 -10.67 -43.98 -9.57
CA PHE A 580 -11.60 -45.07 -9.32
C PHE A 580 -13.02 -44.73 -9.79
N LEU A 581 -13.51 -43.51 -9.51
CA LEU A 581 -14.79 -43.04 -10.03
C LEU A 581 -14.84 -43.04 -11.56
N ASN A 582 -13.84 -42.45 -12.22
CA ASN A 582 -13.79 -42.32 -13.67
C ASN A 582 -13.72 -43.66 -14.41
N LYS A 583 -13.04 -44.66 -13.82
CA LYS A 583 -12.94 -46.02 -14.39
C LYS A 583 -14.29 -46.71 -14.54
N HIS A 584 -15.26 -46.34 -13.69
CA HIS A 584 -16.58 -46.94 -13.64
C HIS A 584 -17.70 -45.98 -14.08
N SER A 585 -17.41 -44.70 -14.30
CA SER A 585 -18.39 -43.71 -14.73
C SER A 585 -18.59 -43.75 -16.25
N LYS A 586 -19.82 -43.50 -16.71
CA LYS A 586 -20.12 -43.30 -18.15
C LYS A 586 -19.45 -42.04 -18.69
N TYR A 587 -19.32 -41.01 -17.85
CA TYR A 587 -18.80 -39.70 -18.23
C TYR A 587 -17.52 -39.37 -17.46
N ILE A 588 -16.65 -38.57 -18.07
CA ILE A 588 -15.43 -38.09 -17.42
C ILE A 588 -15.83 -37.06 -16.35
N VAL A 589 -15.39 -37.29 -15.12
CA VAL A 589 -15.58 -36.44 -13.96
C VAL A 589 -14.23 -35.85 -13.54
N GLU A 590 -14.14 -34.53 -13.55
CA GLU A 590 -12.93 -33.82 -13.16
C GLU A 590 -12.92 -33.43 -11.68
N ASP A 591 -11.74 -33.11 -11.14
CA ASP A 591 -11.62 -32.65 -9.75
C ASP A 591 -12.18 -31.24 -9.60
N LEU A 592 -13.38 -31.13 -9.03
CA LEU A 592 -13.96 -29.84 -8.69
C LEU A 592 -13.14 -29.07 -7.65
N TRP A 593 -12.37 -29.72 -6.78
CA TRP A 593 -11.75 -29.05 -5.64
C TRP A 593 -10.40 -28.42 -6.00
N GLY A 594 -9.45 -29.20 -6.52
CA GLY A 594 -8.09 -28.74 -6.73
C GLY A 594 -7.40 -28.38 -5.40
N THR A 595 -7.02 -27.11 -5.24
CA THR A 595 -6.27 -26.62 -4.06
C THR A 595 -7.10 -25.66 -3.21
N ALA A 596 -7.08 -25.87 -1.89
CA ALA A 596 -7.63 -24.94 -0.91
C ALA A 596 -6.59 -23.89 -0.46
N ILE A 597 -7.04 -22.66 -0.22
CA ILE A 597 -6.21 -21.56 0.26
C ILE A 597 -6.57 -21.22 1.72
N GLY A 598 -5.57 -21.31 2.59
CA GLY A 598 -5.66 -20.81 3.97
C GLY A 598 -5.77 -19.28 4.03
N ALA A 599 -6.67 -18.76 4.87
CA ALA A 599 -6.88 -17.33 5.05
C ALA A 599 -7.40 -16.98 6.45
N ARG A 600 -6.98 -15.82 6.95
CA ARG A 600 -7.54 -15.18 8.15
C ARG A 600 -7.74 -13.69 7.92
N MET A 601 -8.56 -13.07 8.76
CA MET A 601 -8.72 -11.62 8.76
C MET A 601 -7.41 -10.93 9.19
N GLY A 602 -6.99 -9.94 8.40
CA GLY A 602 -5.92 -8.99 8.71
C GLY A 602 -6.51 -7.72 9.31
N ARG A 603 -6.49 -6.62 8.56
CA ARG A 603 -7.10 -5.33 8.91
C ARG A 603 -8.47 -5.19 8.22
N PRO A 604 -9.44 -4.51 8.83
CA PRO A 604 -10.68 -4.15 8.17
C PRO A 604 -10.43 -2.98 7.21
N GLU A 605 -11.40 -2.72 6.34
CA GLU A 605 -11.45 -1.53 5.51
C GLU A 605 -11.50 -0.24 6.33
N LYS A 606 -11.06 0.86 5.71
CA LYS A 606 -10.98 2.18 6.34
C LYS A 606 -11.27 3.25 5.29
N ALA A 607 -12.17 4.16 5.63
CA ALA A 607 -12.39 5.40 4.88
C ALA A 607 -12.73 6.50 5.89
N LYS A 608 -11.80 7.41 6.19
CA LYS A 608 -12.04 8.49 7.17
C LYS A 608 -11.07 9.66 7.02
N MET A 609 -11.51 10.84 7.45
CA MET A 609 -10.61 12.00 7.59
C MET A 609 -9.49 11.70 8.59
N ARG A 610 -8.27 12.13 8.26
CA ARG A 610 -7.09 11.93 9.10
C ARG A 610 -7.09 12.94 10.25
N ASP A 611 -6.95 12.42 11.47
CA ASP A 611 -6.88 13.23 12.69
C ASP A 611 -5.54 13.04 13.41
N LEU A 612 -4.87 14.16 13.71
CA LEU A 612 -3.78 14.17 14.67
C LEU A 612 -4.31 14.01 16.10
N LYS A 613 -3.46 13.55 17.01
CA LYS A 613 -3.78 13.55 18.44
C LYS A 613 -4.14 14.96 18.91
N GLY A 614 -5.35 15.11 19.44
CA GLY A 614 -5.91 16.40 19.87
C GLY A 614 -6.78 17.09 18.82
N SER A 615 -6.84 16.57 17.59
CA SER A 615 -7.68 17.06 16.48
C SER A 615 -7.56 18.59 16.26
N PRO A 616 -6.34 19.13 16.10
CA PRO A 616 -6.14 20.57 15.90
C PRO A 616 -6.79 21.01 14.58
N ASN A 617 -7.38 22.20 14.57
CA ASN A 617 -7.84 22.87 13.35
C ASN A 617 -6.67 23.58 12.65
N PHE A 618 -5.63 23.98 13.37
CA PHE A 618 -4.50 24.73 12.81
C PHE A 618 -3.24 24.62 13.68
N LEU A 619 -2.09 24.88 13.07
CA LEU A 619 -0.76 24.76 13.69
C LEU A 619 -0.37 26.04 14.42
N PHE A 620 -1.13 26.42 15.44
CA PHE A 620 -0.81 27.57 16.30
C PHE A 620 -0.66 27.13 17.77
N PRO A 621 0.39 27.59 18.48
CA PRO A 621 0.63 27.19 19.86
C PRO A 621 -0.35 27.89 20.82
N VAL A 622 -1.15 27.12 21.56
CA VAL A 622 -2.14 27.65 22.53
C VAL A 622 -1.71 27.48 24.00
N GLY A 623 -0.57 26.84 24.25
CA GLY A 623 0.03 26.73 25.58
C GLY A 623 -0.89 26.07 26.62
N ILE A 624 -0.73 26.49 27.87
CA ILE A 624 -1.64 26.12 28.98
C ILE A 624 -2.89 27.01 28.94
N GLU A 625 -2.76 28.17 28.29
CA GLU A 625 -3.78 29.20 28.18
C GLU A 625 -5.05 28.68 27.51
N GLY A 626 -4.91 27.83 26.48
CA GLY A 626 -6.03 27.16 25.79
C GLY A 626 -6.69 26.01 26.55
N GLY A 627 -6.29 25.75 27.81
CA GLY A 627 -6.94 24.78 28.69
C GLY A 627 -6.85 23.33 28.20
N ARG A 628 -7.73 22.47 28.73
CA ARG A 628 -7.74 21.02 28.43
C ARG A 628 -8.00 20.71 26.96
N MET A 629 -8.80 21.54 26.29
CA MET A 629 -9.22 21.35 24.90
C MET A 629 -8.27 21.99 23.89
N ASN A 630 -7.18 22.64 24.33
CA ASN A 630 -6.29 23.43 23.49
C ASN A 630 -7.06 24.47 22.64
N ASN A 631 -8.04 25.15 23.24
CA ASN A 631 -8.94 26.07 22.57
C ASN A 631 -8.33 27.47 22.43
N PHE A 632 -8.22 27.96 21.20
CA PHE A 632 -7.73 29.29 20.87
C PHE A 632 -8.64 30.41 21.38
N ILE A 633 -9.96 30.17 21.47
CA ILE A 633 -10.91 31.15 22.03
C ILE A 633 -10.60 31.45 23.51
N ASP A 634 -10.16 30.45 24.28
CA ASP A 634 -9.79 30.65 25.68
C ASP A 634 -8.47 31.43 25.82
N VAL A 635 -7.58 31.30 24.84
CA VAL A 635 -6.37 32.13 24.73
C VAL A 635 -6.74 33.59 24.44
N ILE A 636 -7.69 33.82 23.53
CA ILE A 636 -8.18 35.17 23.21
C ILE A 636 -8.80 35.84 24.45
N LYS A 637 -9.61 35.10 25.22
CA LYS A 637 -10.19 35.61 26.48
C LYS A 637 -9.13 36.01 27.51
N LYS A 638 -8.01 35.26 27.57
CA LYS A 638 -6.86 35.60 28.42
C LYS A 638 -6.04 36.77 27.86
N GLY A 639 -6.15 37.05 26.57
CA GLY A 639 -5.46 38.13 25.85
C GLY A 639 -4.05 37.76 25.35
N PHE A 640 -3.44 36.69 25.87
CA PHE A 640 -2.07 36.29 25.56
C PHE A 640 -1.85 34.78 25.61
N VAL A 641 -0.72 34.33 25.06
CA VAL A 641 -0.18 32.96 25.21
C VAL A 641 1.32 32.99 25.52
N ILE A 642 1.80 32.04 26.32
CA ILE A 642 3.24 31.86 26.57
C ILE A 642 3.70 30.57 25.90
N SER A 643 4.45 30.70 24.81
CA SER A 643 5.02 29.55 24.07
C SER A 643 6.31 29.93 23.35
N ASP A 644 6.89 28.96 22.65
CA ASP A 644 8.04 29.17 21.77
C ASP A 644 7.55 29.78 20.44
N PHE A 645 8.04 30.97 20.10
CA PHE A 645 7.72 31.68 18.87
C PHE A 645 8.99 32.00 18.08
N PRO A 646 8.89 32.14 16.74
CA PRO A 646 10.03 32.52 15.92
C PRO A 646 10.53 33.92 16.30
N ILE A 647 11.85 34.10 16.22
CA ILE A 647 12.49 35.40 16.43
C ILE A 647 12.57 36.13 15.08
N ILE A 648 11.50 36.84 14.72
CA ILE A 648 11.47 37.66 13.50
C ILE A 648 11.32 39.12 13.88
N ASN A 649 12.20 39.98 13.37
CA ASN A 649 12.14 41.42 13.57
C ASN A 649 11.68 42.11 12.29
N CYS A 650 10.74 43.05 12.40
CA CYS A 650 10.42 43.95 11.30
C CYS A 650 11.40 45.12 11.30
N GLU A 651 12.05 45.36 10.17
CA GLU A 651 13.01 46.45 10.02
C GLU A 651 12.35 47.82 9.84
N ASP A 652 11.06 47.87 9.50
CA ASP A 652 10.34 49.13 9.29
C ASP A 652 9.70 49.64 10.59
N CYS A 653 8.91 48.81 11.29
CA CYS A 653 8.27 49.21 12.56
C CYS A 653 9.07 48.85 13.82
N LYS A 654 10.21 48.16 13.67
CA LYS A 654 11.10 47.68 14.76
C LYS A 654 10.45 46.77 15.79
N GLN A 655 9.22 46.29 15.54
CA GLN A 655 8.54 45.32 16.39
C GLN A 655 8.87 43.90 15.99
N GLN A 656 8.84 43.00 16.98
CA GLN A 656 8.90 41.57 16.71
C GLN A 656 7.57 41.05 16.15
N THR A 657 7.67 40.20 15.14
CA THR A 657 6.57 39.54 14.46
C THR A 657 6.72 38.02 14.59
N ILE A 658 5.65 37.27 14.29
CA ILE A 658 5.69 35.80 14.13
C ILE A 658 5.48 35.34 12.68
N TYR A 659 5.35 36.27 11.74
CA TYR A 659 5.08 36.03 10.33
C TYR A 659 6.12 36.74 9.44
N ARG A 660 6.24 36.31 8.17
CA ARG A 660 7.15 36.98 7.21
C ARG A 660 6.63 38.37 6.84
N LYS A 661 5.34 38.52 6.61
CA LYS A 661 4.69 39.82 6.55
C LYS A 661 4.35 40.27 7.96
N CYS A 662 4.92 41.40 8.38
CA CYS A 662 4.71 41.92 9.73
C CYS A 662 3.22 42.14 10.01
N GLU A 663 2.68 41.49 11.04
CA GLU A 663 1.26 41.63 11.43
C GLU A 663 0.93 43.05 11.93
N HIS A 664 1.94 43.81 12.37
CA HIS A 664 1.77 45.15 12.94
C HIS A 664 1.69 46.25 11.87
N CYS A 665 2.63 46.29 10.91
CA CYS A 665 2.70 47.34 9.89
C CYS A 665 2.47 46.86 8.44
N GLY A 666 2.39 45.54 8.21
CA GLY A 666 2.20 44.97 6.87
C GLY A 666 3.45 44.93 5.99
N SER A 667 4.62 45.33 6.52
CA SER A 667 5.89 45.29 5.79
C SER A 667 6.39 43.86 5.56
N TYR A 668 7.05 43.67 4.41
CA TYR A 668 7.80 42.46 4.06
C TYR A 668 9.28 42.52 4.47
N ASN A 669 9.74 43.69 4.93
CA ASN A 669 11.11 43.90 5.39
C ASN A 669 11.26 43.32 6.80
N THR A 670 11.26 41.99 6.88
CA THR A 670 11.43 41.24 8.13
C THR A 670 12.65 40.33 8.06
N LYS A 671 13.34 40.17 9.19
CA LYS A 671 14.55 39.35 9.30
C LYS A 671 14.39 38.32 10.40
N GLN A 672 14.61 37.05 10.04
CA GLN A 672 14.77 35.97 10.99
C GLN A 672 16.08 36.16 11.76
N ARG A 673 16.04 35.95 13.08
CA ARG A 673 17.21 36.00 13.97
C ARG A 673 17.40 34.66 14.67
N TYR A 674 18.61 34.45 15.16
CA TYR A 674 19.00 33.22 15.86
C TYR A 674 19.57 33.55 17.22
N ILE A 675 19.15 32.85 18.27
CA ILE A 675 19.63 33.05 19.63
C ILE A 675 20.51 31.89 20.08
N ASP A 676 21.65 32.20 20.70
CA ASP A 676 22.39 31.21 21.47
C ASP A 676 21.67 30.95 22.80
N PRO A 677 21.19 29.72 23.07
CA PRO A 677 20.50 29.42 24.32
C PRO A 677 21.37 29.64 25.57
N LYS A 678 22.70 29.59 25.46
CA LYS A 678 23.65 29.81 26.56
C LYS A 678 23.88 31.30 26.83
N THR A 679 24.38 32.04 25.83
CA THR A 679 24.77 33.45 26.00
C THR A 679 23.61 34.45 25.82
N LYS A 680 22.49 34.01 25.23
CA LYS A 680 21.33 34.85 24.84
C LYS A 680 21.63 35.90 23.75
N ILE A 681 22.81 35.87 23.14
CA ILE A 681 23.16 36.75 22.02
C ILE A 681 22.34 36.36 20.79
N LYS A 682 21.84 37.36 20.06
CA LYS A 682 21.08 37.21 18.81
C LYS A 682 21.97 37.51 17.61
N TYR A 683 21.85 36.68 16.58
CA TYR A 683 22.61 36.75 15.33
C TYR A 683 21.66 36.89 14.14
N ASP A 684 22.12 37.57 13.08
CA ASP A 684 21.42 37.62 11.78
C ASP A 684 21.44 36.27 11.07
N GLU A 685 22.57 35.56 11.16
CA GLU A 685 22.76 34.25 10.55
C GLU A 685 23.23 33.23 11.60
N PRO A 686 22.93 31.94 11.45
CA PRO A 686 23.34 30.92 12.39
C PRO A 686 24.86 30.67 12.28
N PRO A 687 25.67 30.96 13.32
CA PRO A 687 27.11 30.70 13.25
C PRO A 687 27.40 29.21 13.14
N LYS A 688 28.39 28.81 12.31
CA LYS A 688 28.72 27.38 12.06
C LYS A 688 29.13 26.62 13.34
N ASP A 689 29.83 27.29 14.25
CA ASP A 689 30.41 26.66 15.44
C ASP A 689 29.51 26.72 16.68
N LEU A 690 28.35 27.38 16.59
CA LEU A 690 27.46 27.61 17.72
C LEU A 690 26.10 26.96 17.51
N ARG A 691 25.62 26.28 18.56
CA ARG A 691 24.28 25.70 18.57
C ARG A 691 23.23 26.76 18.89
N VAL A 692 22.84 27.53 17.88
CA VAL A 692 21.78 28.54 17.99
C VAL A 692 20.38 27.98 17.68
N ARG A 693 19.34 28.73 18.04
CA ARG A 693 17.93 28.40 17.75
C ARG A 693 17.23 29.61 17.13
N ALA A 694 16.24 29.38 16.28
CA ALA A 694 15.50 30.43 15.59
C ALA A 694 14.24 30.91 16.33
N PHE A 695 14.06 30.49 17.58
CA PHE A 695 12.87 30.74 18.38
C PHE A 695 13.21 31.06 19.83
N GLU A 696 12.32 31.79 20.50
CA GLU A 696 12.42 32.08 21.92
C GLU A 696 11.07 31.90 22.62
N ARG A 697 11.12 31.48 23.89
CA ARG A 697 9.92 31.40 24.71
C ARG A 697 9.53 32.80 25.14
N ARG A 698 8.35 33.27 24.74
CA ARG A 698 7.88 34.61 25.08
C ARG A 698 6.37 34.67 25.29
N LYS A 699 5.92 35.71 25.99
CA LYS A 699 4.51 36.11 26.04
C LYS A 699 4.16 36.80 24.72
N TYR A 700 3.15 36.30 24.02
CA TYR A 700 2.64 36.89 22.78
C TYR A 700 1.20 37.37 23.00
N GLU A 701 0.97 38.67 22.77
CA GLU A 701 -0.33 39.31 22.91
C GLU A 701 -1.20 38.97 21.69
N ILE A 702 -2.27 38.20 21.90
CA ILE A 702 -3.14 37.71 20.82
C ILE A 702 -4.20 38.74 20.45
N SER A 703 -4.61 39.58 21.39
CA SER A 703 -5.75 40.50 21.24
C SER A 703 -5.69 41.35 19.97
N LYS A 704 -4.50 41.89 19.62
CA LYS A 704 -4.31 42.70 18.41
C LYS A 704 -4.40 41.86 17.13
N LEU A 705 -3.72 40.72 17.10
CA LEU A 705 -3.73 39.79 15.97
C LEU A 705 -5.16 39.30 15.69
N TYR A 706 -5.89 38.94 16.75
CA TYR A 706 -7.28 38.48 16.64
C TYR A 706 -8.19 39.56 16.09
N LYS A 707 -8.20 40.78 16.67
CA LYS A 707 -9.01 41.90 16.17
C LYS A 707 -8.79 42.18 14.69
N LYS A 708 -7.52 42.20 14.25
CA LYS A 708 -7.17 42.37 12.83
C LYS A 708 -7.63 41.19 11.97
N THR A 709 -7.57 39.97 12.49
CA THR A 709 -8.02 38.76 11.77
C THR A 709 -9.53 38.79 11.51
N ILE A 710 -10.31 39.34 12.45
CA ILE A 710 -11.78 39.35 12.38
C ILE A 710 -12.36 40.70 11.91
N GLU A 711 -11.52 41.66 11.52
CA GLU A 711 -11.93 43.03 11.18
C GLU A 711 -13.01 43.08 10.08
N ASN A 712 -12.96 42.13 9.14
CA ASN A 712 -13.94 41.96 8.06
C ASN A 712 -14.69 40.61 8.15
N TRP A 713 -14.87 40.09 9.38
CA TRP A 713 -15.54 38.83 9.62
C TRP A 713 -17.00 39.06 10.04
N ASN A 714 -17.93 38.74 9.14
CA ASN A 714 -19.37 38.94 9.36
C ASN A 714 -20.10 37.67 9.80
N ASP A 715 -19.43 36.50 9.80
CA ASP A 715 -20.04 35.22 10.17
C ASP A 715 -19.93 34.96 11.68
N GLU A 716 -20.67 33.98 12.20
CA GLU A 716 -20.47 33.51 13.56
C GLU A 716 -19.08 32.85 13.71
N ILE A 717 -18.36 33.21 14.77
CA ILE A 717 -17.05 32.63 15.07
C ILE A 717 -17.24 31.36 15.90
N PRO A 718 -16.68 30.21 15.50
CA PRO A 718 -16.80 28.98 16.26
C PRO A 718 -16.28 29.12 17.70
N SER A 719 -17.05 28.62 18.66
CA SER A 719 -16.71 28.67 20.10
C SER A 719 -15.52 27.78 20.49
N LEU A 720 -15.21 26.78 19.66
CA LEU A 720 -14.09 25.86 19.84
C LEU A 720 -13.20 25.87 18.59
N ILE A 721 -11.99 26.38 18.74
CA ILE A 721 -10.97 26.38 17.68
C ILE A 721 -9.71 25.76 18.28
N LYS A 722 -9.42 24.51 17.93
CA LYS A 722 -8.32 23.76 18.54
C LYS A 722 -6.99 24.11 17.88
N GLY A 723 -6.04 24.61 18.67
CA GLY A 723 -4.65 24.74 18.26
C GLY A 723 -3.79 23.55 18.70
N VAL A 724 -2.48 23.67 18.55
CA VAL A 724 -1.50 22.71 19.08
C VAL A 724 -0.97 23.18 20.43
N LYS A 725 -0.60 22.25 21.31
CA LYS A 725 -0.03 22.63 22.62
C LYS A 725 1.27 23.43 22.48
N ASN A 726 2.14 23.02 21.55
CA ASN A 726 3.35 23.73 21.13
C ASN A 726 3.63 23.40 19.65
N THR A 727 4.21 24.34 18.92
CA THR A 727 4.76 24.07 17.58
C THR A 727 6.04 23.25 17.72
N LYS A 728 6.27 22.33 16.77
CA LYS A 728 7.42 21.41 16.81
C LYS A 728 8.41 21.63 15.69
N ASN A 729 8.11 22.47 14.71
CA ASN A 729 8.97 22.71 13.55
C ASN A 729 10.22 23.55 13.88
N LYS A 730 11.24 23.52 13.03
CA LYS A 730 12.60 24.04 13.29
C LYS A 730 12.60 25.51 13.74
N TYR A 731 11.72 26.31 13.16
CA TYR A 731 11.63 27.75 13.39
C TYR A 731 10.53 28.15 14.39
N ARG A 732 9.69 27.19 14.80
CA ARG A 732 8.45 27.40 15.59
C ARG A 732 7.41 28.30 14.89
N TYR A 733 7.45 28.36 13.56
CA TYR A 733 6.42 29.04 12.78
C TYR A 733 5.03 28.51 13.12
N ALA A 734 4.06 29.42 13.10
CA ALA A 734 2.66 29.16 13.39
C ALA A 734 1.80 29.47 12.16
N GLU A 735 0.72 28.73 11.96
CA GLU A 735 -0.28 29.09 10.94
C GLU A 735 -1.02 30.39 11.30
N HIS A 736 -1.52 31.08 10.29
CA HIS A 736 -2.35 32.26 10.47
C HIS A 736 -3.71 31.89 11.13
N PRO A 737 -4.23 32.66 12.11
CA PRO A 737 -5.44 32.26 12.85
C PRO A 737 -6.68 32.14 11.97
N LEU A 738 -6.77 32.90 10.87
CA LEU A 738 -7.88 32.79 9.92
C LEU A 738 -8.03 31.37 9.36
N LYS A 739 -6.92 30.66 9.09
CA LYS A 739 -6.95 29.26 8.65
C LYS A 739 -7.61 28.36 9.71
N GLY A 740 -7.32 28.62 10.99
CA GLY A 740 -7.93 27.91 12.11
C GLY A 740 -9.42 28.18 12.29
N ILE A 741 -9.83 29.45 12.14
CA ILE A 741 -11.25 29.85 12.18
C ILE A 741 -12.00 29.16 11.03
N LEU A 742 -11.50 29.26 9.80
CA LEU A 742 -12.13 28.66 8.62
C LEU A 742 -12.19 27.13 8.71
N ARG A 743 -11.09 26.45 9.09
CA ARG A 743 -11.14 24.99 9.26
C ARG A 743 -12.10 24.58 10.38
N SER A 744 -12.20 25.34 11.48
CA SER A 744 -13.20 25.06 12.51
C SER A 744 -14.64 25.26 12.00
N LYS A 745 -14.91 26.36 11.27
CA LYS A 745 -16.19 26.63 10.59
C LYS A 745 -16.64 25.44 9.73
N PHE A 746 -15.70 24.83 9.02
CA PHE A 746 -15.95 23.67 8.16
C PHE A 746 -15.71 22.29 8.81
N SER A 747 -15.54 22.23 10.14
CA SER A 747 -15.27 20.99 10.88
C SER A 747 -14.09 20.16 10.34
N LEU A 748 -13.05 20.85 9.85
CA LEU A 748 -11.82 20.27 9.31
C LEU A 748 -10.71 20.25 10.36
N ARG A 749 -9.82 19.27 10.23
CA ARG A 749 -8.64 19.10 11.09
C ARG A 749 -7.39 19.13 10.23
N VAL A 750 -6.36 19.80 10.72
CA VAL A 750 -5.10 19.96 10.01
C VAL A 750 -4.15 18.80 10.34
N ASN A 751 -3.38 18.37 9.36
CA ASN A 751 -2.26 17.49 9.56
C ASN A 751 -0.98 18.27 9.95
N LYS A 752 0.10 17.56 10.29
CA LYS A 752 1.34 18.14 10.84
C LYS A 752 2.07 19.08 9.88
N ASP A 753 1.73 19.05 8.60
CA ASP A 753 2.35 19.77 7.49
C ASP A 753 1.47 20.91 6.96
N GLY A 754 0.29 21.12 7.54
CA GLY A 754 -0.68 22.13 7.13
C GLY A 754 -1.80 21.61 6.22
N THR A 755 -1.70 20.40 5.70
CA THR A 755 -2.69 19.84 4.76
C THR A 755 -3.91 19.23 5.45
N VAL A 756 -5.03 19.07 4.72
CA VAL A 756 -6.16 18.23 5.15
C VAL A 756 -6.15 16.95 4.33
N ARG A 757 -6.24 15.79 5.01
CA ARG A 757 -6.09 14.47 4.37
C ARG A 757 -7.27 13.56 4.68
N TYR A 758 -7.66 12.76 3.69
CA TYR A 758 -8.64 11.69 3.84
C TYR A 758 -7.97 10.34 3.59
N ASP A 759 -7.98 9.45 4.58
CA ASP A 759 -7.41 8.11 4.48
C ASP A 759 -8.44 7.13 3.88
N GLY A 760 -8.00 6.31 2.94
CA GLY A 760 -8.79 5.22 2.37
C GLY A 760 -7.96 3.95 2.16
N THR A 761 -8.57 2.79 2.39
CA THR A 761 -8.06 1.50 1.91
C THR A 761 -7.88 1.55 0.39
N GLU A 762 -6.84 0.93 -0.13
CA GLU A 762 -6.55 0.94 -1.56
C GLU A 762 -7.11 -0.29 -2.27
N LEU A 763 -7.85 -0.09 -3.36
CA LEU A 763 -8.37 -1.15 -4.21
C LEU A 763 -8.14 -0.83 -5.69
N GLY A 764 -7.70 -1.84 -6.44
CA GLY A 764 -7.48 -1.69 -7.88
C GLY A 764 -8.79 -1.73 -8.66
N ILE A 765 -8.89 -0.90 -9.70
CA ILE A 765 -9.92 -0.99 -10.74
C ILE A 765 -9.31 -0.72 -12.12
N THR A 766 -9.65 -1.51 -13.13
CA THR A 766 -9.23 -1.25 -14.52
C THR A 766 -10.37 -0.82 -15.41
N HIS A 767 -11.60 -1.20 -15.06
CA HIS A 767 -12.78 -0.86 -15.82
C HIS A 767 -13.96 -0.57 -14.90
N PHE A 768 -14.83 0.36 -15.31
CA PHE A 768 -16.03 0.74 -14.57
C PHE A 768 -17.21 0.90 -15.53
N LYS A 769 -18.43 0.79 -15.00
CA LYS A 769 -19.62 1.29 -15.69
C LYS A 769 -19.97 2.67 -15.14
N PRO A 770 -20.33 3.67 -15.98
CA PRO A 770 -20.71 5.00 -15.49
C PRO A 770 -21.76 4.98 -14.37
N LYS A 771 -22.78 4.12 -14.50
CA LYS A 771 -23.85 3.98 -13.50
C LYS A 771 -23.35 3.58 -12.11
N GLU A 772 -22.30 2.77 -12.03
CA GLU A 772 -21.75 2.28 -10.74
C GLU A 772 -21.10 3.40 -9.93
N ILE A 773 -20.67 4.47 -10.60
CA ILE A 773 -19.93 5.58 -9.98
C ILE A 773 -20.70 6.91 -10.02
N GLY A 774 -21.97 6.87 -10.42
CA GLY A 774 -22.86 8.04 -10.47
C GLY A 774 -22.59 8.98 -11.65
N LEU A 775 -22.04 8.48 -12.76
CA LEU A 775 -21.76 9.28 -13.96
C LEU A 775 -22.84 9.16 -15.03
N THR A 776 -23.18 10.29 -15.64
CA THR A 776 -23.95 10.33 -16.89
C THR A 776 -23.03 10.22 -18.10
N VAL A 777 -23.55 9.72 -19.23
CA VAL A 777 -22.81 9.64 -20.50
C VAL A 777 -22.20 10.99 -20.90
N SER A 778 -22.93 12.10 -20.68
CA SER A 778 -22.42 13.45 -20.95
C SER A 778 -21.17 13.78 -20.12
N LYS A 779 -21.19 13.48 -18.81
CA LYS A 779 -20.04 13.73 -17.93
C LYS A 779 -18.85 12.84 -18.29
N VAL A 780 -19.10 11.57 -18.64
CA VAL A 780 -18.07 10.64 -19.14
C VAL A 780 -17.34 11.21 -20.35
N LYS A 781 -18.09 11.71 -21.36
CA LYS A 781 -17.51 12.35 -22.54
C LYS A 781 -16.72 13.62 -22.18
N LYS A 782 -17.22 14.45 -21.27
CA LYS A 782 -16.51 15.66 -20.78
C LYS A 782 -15.18 15.34 -20.08
N LEU A 783 -15.09 14.20 -19.40
CA LEU A 783 -13.84 13.73 -18.75
C LEU A 783 -12.80 13.21 -19.77
N GLY A 784 -13.22 13.02 -21.02
CA GLY A 784 -12.36 12.58 -22.13
C GLY A 784 -12.66 11.17 -22.62
N TYR A 785 -13.44 10.37 -21.89
CA TYR A 785 -13.77 9.01 -22.29
C TYR A 785 -14.68 9.02 -23.53
N SER A 786 -14.16 8.51 -24.64
CA SER A 786 -14.86 8.53 -25.94
C SER A 786 -15.38 7.16 -26.36
N PHE A 787 -14.63 6.10 -26.02
CA PHE A 787 -14.90 4.73 -26.44
C PHE A 787 -14.97 3.78 -25.24
N ASP A 788 -15.78 2.75 -25.36
CA ASP A 788 -15.79 1.62 -24.44
C ASP A 788 -14.58 0.70 -24.66
N TRP A 789 -14.43 -0.33 -23.83
CA TRP A 789 -13.30 -1.28 -23.90
C TRP A 789 -13.21 -2.07 -25.22
N LYS A 790 -14.28 -2.13 -26.02
CA LYS A 790 -14.31 -2.77 -27.34
C LYS A 790 -14.05 -1.78 -28.48
N GLY A 791 -13.91 -0.49 -28.17
CA GLY A 791 -13.72 0.57 -29.16
C GLY A 791 -15.01 1.16 -29.71
N ASN A 792 -16.18 0.82 -29.16
CA ASN A 792 -17.45 1.42 -29.59
C ASN A 792 -17.65 2.79 -28.92
N GLU A 793 -18.39 3.69 -29.57
CA GLU A 793 -18.73 4.98 -28.96
C GLU A 793 -19.56 4.78 -27.68
N ILE A 794 -19.27 5.59 -26.65
CA ILE A 794 -20.03 5.57 -25.41
C ILE A 794 -21.38 6.26 -25.63
N THR A 795 -22.45 5.48 -25.55
CA THR A 795 -23.84 5.89 -25.73
C THR A 795 -24.74 5.50 -24.55
N SER A 796 -24.28 4.61 -23.67
CA SER A 796 -25.00 4.09 -22.50
C SER A 796 -24.15 4.13 -21.22
N ASP A 797 -24.81 4.29 -20.06
CA ASP A 797 -24.19 4.27 -18.73
C ASP A 797 -23.94 2.85 -18.19
N GLU A 798 -24.34 1.81 -18.94
CA GLU A 798 -24.07 0.40 -18.68
C GLU A 798 -22.86 -0.14 -19.45
N GLN A 799 -22.30 0.65 -20.38
CA GLN A 799 -21.08 0.27 -21.09
C GLN A 799 -19.88 0.22 -20.14
N LEU A 800 -19.05 -0.79 -20.34
CA LEU A 800 -17.82 -0.96 -19.57
C LEU A 800 -16.70 -0.12 -20.20
N ILE A 801 -16.09 0.76 -19.41
CA ILE A 801 -15.09 1.72 -19.86
C ILE A 801 -13.76 1.43 -19.15
N GLU A 802 -12.66 1.45 -19.89
CA GLU A 802 -11.31 1.39 -19.33
C GLU A 802 -10.99 2.70 -18.60
N ILE A 803 -10.59 2.63 -17.33
CA ILE A 803 -10.28 3.83 -16.53
C ILE A 803 -8.92 4.43 -16.94
N PHE A 804 -8.82 5.77 -16.98
CA PHE A 804 -7.53 6.40 -17.22
C PHE A 804 -6.55 6.20 -16.05
N PRO A 805 -5.23 6.19 -16.29
CA PRO A 805 -4.24 5.77 -15.30
C PRO A 805 -4.18 6.59 -13.99
N GLN A 806 -4.71 7.82 -13.95
CA GLN A 806 -4.69 8.66 -12.75
C GLN A 806 -6.10 9.13 -12.35
N ASP A 807 -7.14 8.55 -12.95
CA ASP A 807 -8.51 8.80 -12.53
C ASP A 807 -8.84 7.92 -11.31
N ILE A 808 -9.56 8.49 -10.36
CA ILE A 808 -9.90 7.84 -9.09
C ILE A 808 -11.39 7.93 -8.80
N ILE A 809 -11.92 6.92 -8.14
CA ILE A 809 -13.29 6.87 -7.61
C ILE A 809 -13.17 6.88 -6.08
N ILE A 810 -13.84 7.84 -5.45
CA ILE A 810 -13.69 8.07 -4.00
C ILE A 810 -14.85 7.48 -3.19
N PRO A 811 -14.63 7.09 -1.93
CA PRO A 811 -15.67 6.51 -1.09
C PRO A 811 -16.72 7.55 -0.69
N ASP A 812 -17.99 7.21 -0.90
CA ASP A 812 -19.18 7.99 -0.58
C ASP A 812 -20.16 7.13 0.23
N SER A 813 -19.69 6.69 1.39
CA SER A 813 -20.41 5.79 2.29
C SER A 813 -20.20 6.22 3.74
N ASP A 814 -21.29 6.23 4.51
CA ASP A 814 -21.27 6.46 5.95
C ASP A 814 -21.41 5.13 6.74
N ILE A 815 -21.34 3.97 6.07
CA ILE A 815 -21.62 2.64 6.66
C ILE A 815 -20.71 2.33 7.85
N LEU A 816 -19.44 2.76 7.81
CA LEU A 816 -18.47 2.53 8.89
C LEU A 816 -18.63 3.50 10.08
N GLY A 817 -19.64 4.37 10.07
CA GLY A 817 -19.81 5.45 11.04
C GLY A 817 -18.78 6.58 10.89
N SER A 818 -17.93 6.51 9.87
CA SER A 818 -17.02 7.59 9.46
C SER A 818 -17.66 8.43 8.34
N GLU A 819 -17.24 9.69 8.25
CA GLU A 819 -17.76 10.59 7.23
C GLU A 819 -17.29 10.21 5.82
N ALA A 820 -18.21 10.22 4.85
CA ALA A 820 -17.92 10.08 3.43
C ALA A 820 -16.85 11.06 2.91
N ALA A 821 -15.99 10.63 1.98
CA ALA A 821 -14.94 11.47 1.41
C ALA A 821 -15.53 12.64 0.63
N SER A 822 -16.62 12.42 -0.10
CA SER A 822 -17.35 13.46 -0.85
C SER A 822 -17.67 14.67 0.02
N LYS A 823 -18.23 14.44 1.22
CA LYS A 823 -18.62 15.48 2.19
C LYS A 823 -17.40 16.19 2.76
N VAL A 824 -16.36 15.43 3.12
CA VAL A 824 -15.12 16.02 3.65
C VAL A 824 -14.44 16.89 2.60
N LEU A 825 -14.26 16.40 1.37
CA LEU A 825 -13.61 17.14 0.30
C LEU A 825 -14.43 18.35 -0.16
N GLN A 826 -15.77 18.29 -0.14
CA GLN A 826 -16.60 19.47 -0.35
C GLN A 826 -16.31 20.55 0.70
N ARG A 827 -16.19 20.18 1.98
CA ARG A 827 -15.82 21.12 3.04
C ARG A 827 -14.41 21.65 2.87
N VAL A 828 -13.45 20.84 2.40
CA VAL A 828 -12.10 21.30 2.06
C VAL A 828 -12.15 22.29 0.89
N ALA A 829 -12.94 22.05 -0.15
CA ALA A 829 -13.12 22.97 -1.26
C ALA A 829 -13.67 24.33 -0.80
N ASN A 830 -14.72 24.33 0.01
CA ASN A 830 -15.30 25.55 0.59
C ASN A 830 -14.31 26.28 1.51
N PHE A 831 -13.53 25.53 2.29
CA PHE A 831 -12.43 26.09 3.08
C PHE A 831 -11.40 26.80 2.20
N VAL A 832 -10.94 26.16 1.12
CA VAL A 832 -9.94 26.75 0.21
C VAL A 832 -10.50 27.99 -0.51
N ASP A 833 -11.77 27.99 -0.91
CA ASP A 833 -12.39 29.15 -1.56
C ASP A 833 -12.52 30.36 -0.63
N GLU A 834 -12.96 30.15 0.61
CA GLU A 834 -13.00 31.21 1.61
C GLU A 834 -11.59 31.65 2.04
N GLU A 835 -10.62 30.73 2.04
CA GLU A 835 -9.22 31.06 2.29
C GLU A 835 -8.63 31.93 1.16
N LEU A 836 -8.87 31.59 -0.12
CA LEU A 836 -8.46 32.39 -1.27
C LEU A 836 -9.02 33.81 -1.21
N THR A 837 -10.32 33.93 -0.96
CA THR A 837 -11.02 35.22 -0.96
C THR A 837 -10.65 36.07 0.25
N ARG A 838 -10.69 35.51 1.47
CA ARG A 838 -10.51 36.29 2.70
C ARG A 838 -9.05 36.47 3.11
N LEU A 839 -8.19 35.49 2.88
CA LEU A 839 -6.78 35.55 3.30
C LEU A 839 -5.86 36.07 2.19
N TYR A 840 -6.10 35.62 0.96
CA TYR A 840 -5.21 35.87 -0.16
C TYR A 840 -5.70 36.95 -1.13
N ASN A 841 -6.94 37.43 -0.96
CA ASN A 841 -7.60 38.36 -1.88
C ASN A 841 -7.58 37.87 -3.34
N LYS A 842 -7.92 36.59 -3.52
CA LYS A 842 -8.04 35.90 -4.80
C LYS A 842 -9.47 35.40 -5.00
N PRO A 843 -9.97 35.28 -6.25
CA PRO A 843 -11.27 34.67 -6.51
C PRO A 843 -11.35 33.23 -5.96
N ALA A 844 -12.55 32.81 -5.56
CA ALA A 844 -12.84 31.41 -5.27
C ALA A 844 -12.58 30.53 -6.50
N TYR A 845 -12.08 29.33 -6.29
CA TYR A 845 -11.68 28.41 -7.36
C TYR A 845 -12.71 27.28 -7.55
N TYR A 846 -13.03 26.54 -6.49
CA TYR A 846 -13.78 25.29 -6.59
C TYR A 846 -15.28 25.53 -6.83
N ASN A 847 -15.89 26.45 -6.08
CA ASN A 847 -17.31 26.80 -6.13
C ASN A 847 -18.24 25.56 -6.06
N VAL A 848 -17.93 24.63 -5.16
CA VAL A 848 -18.60 23.31 -5.06
C VAL A 848 -19.93 23.44 -4.31
N ALA A 849 -21.05 23.36 -5.04
CA ALA A 849 -22.39 23.37 -4.45
C ALA A 849 -22.86 21.95 -4.09
N THR A 850 -22.53 20.98 -4.93
CA THR A 850 -22.93 19.57 -4.80
C THR A 850 -21.71 18.67 -4.88
N LYS A 851 -21.82 17.42 -4.39
CA LYS A 851 -20.72 16.45 -4.53
C LYS A 851 -20.29 16.27 -5.99
N ASP A 852 -21.23 16.36 -6.93
CA ASP A 852 -21.01 16.21 -8.36
C ASP A 852 -20.05 17.24 -8.95
N ASP A 853 -19.89 18.41 -8.31
CA ASP A 853 -18.94 19.46 -8.72
C ASP A 853 -17.48 19.10 -8.35
N LEU A 854 -17.28 18.05 -7.54
CA LEU A 854 -15.95 17.47 -7.28
C LEU A 854 -15.45 16.63 -8.47
N ILE A 855 -16.32 16.21 -9.39
CA ILE A 855 -15.92 15.45 -10.57
C ILE A 855 -15.05 16.34 -11.46
N GLY A 856 -13.88 15.83 -11.84
CA GLY A 856 -12.86 16.55 -12.60
C GLY A 856 -11.87 17.32 -11.73
N GLN A 857 -12.10 17.45 -10.42
CA GLN A 857 -11.16 18.13 -9.52
C GLN A 857 -9.90 17.29 -9.30
N MET A 858 -8.78 18.00 -9.22
CA MET A 858 -7.45 17.40 -9.04
C MET A 858 -7.16 17.12 -7.57
N VAL A 859 -6.60 15.96 -7.30
CA VAL A 859 -6.14 15.53 -5.98
C VAL A 859 -4.68 15.10 -6.02
N ILE A 860 -4.07 15.00 -4.83
CA ILE A 860 -2.79 14.33 -4.64
C ILE A 860 -3.05 13.09 -3.78
N GLY A 861 -2.70 11.92 -4.30
CA GLY A 861 -2.59 10.69 -3.52
C GLY A 861 -1.22 10.60 -2.88
N LEU A 862 -1.17 10.37 -1.57
CA LEU A 862 0.06 10.27 -0.82
C LEU A 862 -0.02 9.11 0.16
N ALA A 863 0.77 8.08 -0.14
CA ALA A 863 0.86 6.87 0.65
C ALA A 863 1.76 7.06 1.87
N PRO A 864 1.49 6.35 2.97
CA PRO A 864 2.38 6.38 4.11
C PRO A 864 3.84 6.00 3.83
N HIS A 865 4.77 6.68 4.52
CA HIS A 865 6.23 6.52 4.33
C HIS A 865 6.77 6.92 2.95
N THR A 866 5.95 7.53 2.11
CA THR A 866 6.38 8.14 0.84
C THR A 866 6.49 9.65 0.97
N SER A 867 7.22 10.28 0.05
CA SER A 867 7.38 11.74 -0.02
C SER A 867 7.12 12.30 -1.42
N ALA A 868 6.60 11.47 -2.33
CA ALA A 868 6.17 11.86 -3.66
C ALA A 868 4.68 11.55 -3.82
N GLY A 869 3.86 12.59 -3.82
CA GLY A 869 2.43 12.46 -4.08
C GLY A 869 2.17 12.25 -5.57
N ILE A 870 1.19 11.42 -5.90
CA ILE A 870 0.78 11.16 -7.29
C ILE A 870 -0.48 11.98 -7.57
N ALA A 871 -0.42 12.81 -8.61
CA ALA A 871 -1.60 13.54 -9.08
C ALA A 871 -2.69 12.56 -9.50
N GLY A 872 -3.94 12.86 -9.13
CA GLY A 872 -5.12 12.13 -9.55
C GLY A 872 -6.27 13.07 -9.86
N ARG A 873 -7.31 12.55 -10.50
CA ARG A 873 -8.54 13.29 -10.83
C ARG A 873 -9.76 12.49 -10.39
N ILE A 874 -10.66 13.13 -9.65
CA ILE A 874 -11.90 12.48 -9.18
C ILE A 874 -12.84 12.29 -10.38
N ILE A 875 -13.31 11.07 -10.62
CA ILE A 875 -14.28 10.79 -11.69
C ILE A 875 -15.64 10.33 -11.19
N GLY A 876 -15.77 9.94 -9.93
CA GLY A 876 -17.06 9.50 -9.39
C GLY A 876 -16.96 9.00 -7.96
N PHE A 877 -18.06 8.40 -7.51
CA PHE A 877 -18.28 8.05 -6.11
C PHE A 877 -18.70 6.59 -5.99
N SER A 878 -18.19 5.88 -4.98
CA SER A 878 -18.58 4.49 -4.71
C SER A 878 -19.10 4.32 -3.29
N LYS A 879 -20.03 3.38 -3.08
CA LYS A 879 -20.48 2.99 -1.72
C LYS A 879 -19.46 2.12 -0.98
N ILE A 880 -18.39 1.71 -1.66
CA ILE A 880 -17.28 0.96 -1.08
C ILE A 880 -16.45 1.91 -0.21
N SER A 881 -16.08 1.48 0.99
CA SER A 881 -15.22 2.22 1.93
C SER A 881 -13.72 2.12 1.59
N ALA A 882 -13.38 2.33 0.32
CA ALA A 882 -12.03 2.26 -0.22
C ALA A 882 -11.86 3.25 -1.38
N LEU A 883 -10.61 3.63 -1.64
CA LEU A 883 -10.20 4.39 -2.82
C LEU A 883 -9.97 3.41 -3.97
N LEU A 884 -10.73 3.57 -5.05
CA LEU A 884 -10.62 2.77 -6.26
C LEU A 884 -9.85 3.56 -7.31
N ALA A 885 -8.72 3.04 -7.77
CA ALA A 885 -7.95 3.63 -8.85
C ALA A 885 -7.28 2.59 -9.74
N HIS A 886 -6.76 3.03 -10.88
CA HIS A 886 -5.92 2.18 -11.71
C HIS A 886 -4.73 1.61 -10.91
N PRO A 887 -4.36 0.33 -11.04
CA PRO A 887 -3.22 -0.25 -10.31
C PRO A 887 -1.91 0.54 -10.46
N TYR A 888 -1.69 1.19 -11.61
CA TYR A 888 -0.53 2.07 -11.81
C TYR A 888 -0.50 3.27 -10.85
N TRP A 889 -1.66 3.83 -10.50
CA TRP A 889 -1.73 4.96 -9.57
C TRP A 889 -1.32 4.55 -8.15
N HIS A 890 -1.73 3.36 -7.72
CA HIS A 890 -1.32 2.77 -6.44
C HIS A 890 0.16 2.32 -6.46
N ALA A 891 0.59 1.61 -7.51
CA ALA A 891 1.97 1.17 -7.65
C ALA A 891 2.97 2.34 -7.68
N ALA A 892 2.62 3.46 -8.33
CA ALA A 892 3.43 4.67 -8.33
C ALA A 892 3.59 5.29 -6.92
N GLN A 893 2.68 4.98 -6.00
CA GLN A 893 2.75 5.32 -4.58
C GLN A 893 3.44 4.24 -3.73
N ARG A 894 4.14 3.27 -4.35
CA ARG A 894 4.81 2.14 -3.67
C ARG A 894 3.82 1.23 -2.92
N ARG A 895 2.68 0.94 -3.55
CA ARG A 895 1.62 0.10 -2.97
C ARG A 895 1.36 -1.15 -3.78
N ASP A 896 1.12 -2.24 -3.05
CA ASP A 896 0.95 -3.60 -3.56
C ASP A 896 -0.51 -4.04 -3.54
N LEU A 897 -1.43 -3.19 -3.06
CA LEU A 897 -2.86 -3.50 -2.93
C LEU A 897 -3.14 -4.70 -2.00
N ASP A 898 -2.29 -4.93 -1.01
CA ASP A 898 -2.37 -6.09 -0.11
C ASP A 898 -2.95 -5.75 1.28
N GLY A 899 -3.79 -4.72 1.38
CA GLY A 899 -4.40 -4.23 2.61
C GLY A 899 -3.75 -2.96 3.16
N GLU A 900 -3.15 -2.19 2.25
CA GLU A 900 -2.56 -0.90 2.52
C GLU A 900 -3.58 0.23 2.43
N GLU A 901 -3.17 1.40 2.91
CA GLU A 901 -3.98 2.60 2.93
C GLU A 901 -3.19 3.72 2.26
N THR A 902 -3.90 4.63 1.59
CA THR A 902 -3.34 5.89 1.12
C THR A 902 -4.20 7.05 1.57
N SER A 903 -3.65 8.25 1.48
CA SER A 903 -4.40 9.48 1.73
C SER A 903 -4.61 10.27 0.46
N ILE A 904 -5.77 10.93 0.33
CA ILE A 904 -6.01 11.92 -0.71
C ILE A 904 -6.18 13.31 -0.09
N MET A 905 -5.75 14.32 -0.84
CA MET A 905 -5.92 15.74 -0.52
C MET A 905 -6.28 16.50 -1.79
N LEU A 906 -7.15 17.51 -1.68
CA LEU A 906 -7.41 18.41 -2.81
C LEU A 906 -6.11 19.12 -3.19
N MET A 907 -5.78 19.17 -4.47
CA MET A 907 -4.46 19.61 -4.93
C MET A 907 -4.18 21.09 -4.56
N LEU A 908 -5.18 21.96 -4.63
CA LEU A 908 -5.00 23.36 -4.24
C LEU A 908 -4.84 23.55 -2.72
N ASP A 909 -5.52 22.74 -1.89
CA ASP A 909 -5.29 22.73 -0.43
C ASP A 909 -3.83 22.38 -0.15
N ALA A 910 -3.32 21.32 -0.79
CA ALA A 910 -1.94 20.92 -0.64
C ALA A 910 -0.96 22.04 -1.02
N PHE A 911 -1.12 22.66 -2.21
CA PHE A 911 -0.20 23.70 -2.65
C PHE A 911 -0.23 24.97 -1.77
N LEU A 912 -1.41 25.37 -1.28
CA LEU A 912 -1.56 26.56 -0.44
C LEU A 912 -1.07 26.30 0.98
N ASN A 913 -1.46 25.16 1.56
CA ASN A 913 -1.35 24.95 3.01
C ASN A 913 -0.15 24.11 3.43
N PHE A 914 0.46 23.34 2.52
CA PHE A 914 1.71 22.68 2.82
C PHE A 914 2.86 23.68 2.99
N SER A 915 3.67 23.46 4.02
CA SER A 915 5.04 23.98 4.07
C SER A 915 6.01 23.01 4.73
N ARG A 916 7.23 22.94 4.19
CA ARG A 916 8.34 22.20 4.82
C ARG A 916 8.69 22.77 6.19
N ASP A 917 8.49 24.06 6.40
CA ASP A 917 8.75 24.70 7.69
C ASP A 917 7.68 24.41 8.75
N PHE A 918 6.61 23.67 8.42
CA PHE A 918 5.70 23.11 9.42
C PHE A 918 6.11 21.72 9.88
N LEU A 919 6.98 21.03 9.14
CA LEU A 919 7.40 19.69 9.48
C LEU A 919 8.13 19.66 10.83
N PRO A 920 7.82 18.71 11.73
CA PRO A 920 8.37 18.72 13.07
C PRO A 920 9.90 18.55 13.08
N ASP A 921 10.62 19.28 13.91
CA ASP A 921 12.08 19.21 14.05
C ASP A 921 12.54 18.04 14.94
N GLN A 922 11.96 16.86 14.71
CA GLN A 922 12.36 15.60 15.33
C GLN A 922 12.60 14.57 14.24
N ARG A 923 13.75 13.89 14.30
CA ARG A 923 14.17 12.93 13.28
C ARG A 923 13.14 11.81 13.14
N GLY A 924 12.73 11.52 11.90
CA GLY A 924 11.69 10.56 11.55
C GLY A 924 10.25 10.98 11.78
N SER A 925 10.00 12.20 12.30
CA SER A 925 8.64 12.77 12.37
C SER A 925 8.33 13.74 11.24
N ARG A 926 9.37 14.23 10.54
CA ARG A 926 9.26 15.08 9.35
C ARG A 926 8.59 14.35 8.19
N SER A 927 8.93 13.08 7.94
CA SER A 927 8.38 12.32 6.79
C SER A 927 7.58 11.05 7.12
N MET A 928 6.92 10.93 8.28
CA MET A 928 5.80 9.96 8.40
C MET A 928 4.60 10.47 7.59
N ASP A 929 4.80 10.58 6.27
CA ASP A 929 3.91 11.13 5.25
C ASP A 929 3.97 12.65 5.09
#